data_AF-A0A6L4X0U9-F1
#
_entry.id   AF-A0A6L4X0U9-F1
#
_cell.length_a   1.000
_cell.length_b   1.000
_cell.length_c   1.000
_cell.angle_alpha   90.00
_cell.angle_beta   90.00
_cell.angle_gamma   90.00
#
_symmetry.space_group_name_H-M   'P 1'
#
loop_
_entity.id
_entity.type
_entity.pdbx_description
1 polymer ?
#
loop_
_entity_poly.entity_id
_entity_poly.type
_entity_poly.pdbx_seq_one_letter_code
_entity_poly.pdbx_strand_id
1 'polypeptide(L)'
;MDDDELLKRLEAFGAAIDNAKGYANADDEINESNAPGDQSVISTAGTVTSQSAANPSATGQVVTDPSATDQSSESDTDQPATFDVNAFLAGLDAIFDAHEAATKAGPYLEQAAVDAENADDDAGLLTVLNETMGFYRSQGKHQENQWVIQRALELAAKMRIEGTDAWTTTLINAATGQRAAGNYDQAEDLYHMALDSAARTLSPTDRRLAALHNNLSMVYSETHRNDQAETELRTALRILEESSPNADADLDVASTHTNLALVLLSEHKLDDADRHAARALEIYRTGHLEHSAHYASALAGYAQVRFAAGDYARAVRLYRQSLAVIEECYGRDTDYYRITEENLTQAEDAARQAGIDLGTEAADGNSNANDADHHTPASQLQPHEQPQSSPQSSPAAPRSDRPRMSGLKLARAYWETYGKPMIAERYPQYQGRIATGLVGHGSECYGFDDAISQDHDFGPRFCLWLTAEDYAAIGAQLQADYDALPREFMGYVRADAANGSATPRAQGAGRRDGVFAIGDFFASITGYREAPGDDRPHEWLMLDESTLAAATNGTVFADPLGKFSAARQAFTFMPDDVRLSLISRRLGMMAQAGQYNVPRMLERGDGAAAWLSIGEFVDAAASLVFLLNGPVTVGYLPYYKWRFAALRRLSARVATRLADVGDQLETLLRLSSAACYGGAGFGEGGRGAAPAAAQITQTIDHICAEVVTELRREGLTRSDETFLEWQRPYVEEHIRGDAACLRSL
;
A
#
# COMPACT_ATOMS: atom_id res chain seq x y z
N MET A 1 -25.97 6.98 -20.18
CA MET A 1 -25.82 5.56 -19.80
C MET A 1 -27.20 5.10 -19.33
N ASP A 2 -27.70 3.96 -19.78
CA ASP A 2 -28.97 3.44 -19.24
C ASP A 2 -28.75 2.81 -17.86
N ASP A 3 -29.82 2.68 -17.07
CA ASP A 3 -29.78 2.16 -15.69
C ASP A 3 -29.26 0.71 -15.61
N ASP A 4 -29.34 -0.04 -16.72
CA ASP A 4 -28.98 -1.46 -16.83
C ASP A 4 -27.46 -1.64 -17.03
N GLU A 5 -26.81 -0.69 -17.72
CA GLU A 5 -25.35 -0.63 -17.88
C GLU A 5 -24.65 -0.13 -16.60
N LEU A 6 -25.31 0.76 -15.84
CA LEU A 6 -24.82 1.23 -14.54
C LEU A 6 -24.88 0.13 -13.48
N LEU A 7 -26.00 -0.61 -13.41
CA LEU A 7 -26.15 -1.73 -12.48
C LEU A 7 -25.10 -2.81 -12.74
N LYS A 8 -24.81 -3.13 -14.02
CA LYS A 8 -23.73 -4.06 -14.39
C LYS A 8 -22.34 -3.57 -13.98
N ARG A 9 -22.07 -2.26 -14.07
CA ARG A 9 -20.80 -1.68 -13.60
C ARG A 9 -20.68 -1.70 -12.08
N LEU A 10 -21.77 -1.48 -11.35
CA LEU A 10 -21.80 -1.57 -9.89
C LEU A 10 -21.72 -3.02 -9.40
N GLU A 11 -22.36 -3.96 -10.09
CA GLU A 11 -22.18 -5.40 -9.86
C GLU A 11 -20.77 -5.86 -10.20
N ALA A 12 -20.16 -5.33 -11.27
CA ALA A 12 -18.75 -5.58 -11.61
C ALA A 12 -17.79 -4.94 -10.59
N PHE A 13 -18.12 -3.78 -10.03
CA PHE A 13 -17.36 -3.11 -8.97
C PHE A 13 -17.46 -3.87 -7.63
N GLY A 14 -18.68 -4.27 -7.23
CA GLY A 14 -18.90 -5.15 -6.08
C GLY A 14 -18.18 -6.50 -6.24
N ALA A 15 -18.22 -7.09 -7.44
CA ALA A 15 -17.47 -8.30 -7.77
C ALA A 15 -15.94 -8.09 -7.83
N ALA A 16 -15.46 -6.90 -8.20
CA ALA A 16 -14.05 -6.54 -8.19
C ALA A 16 -13.52 -6.33 -6.76
N ILE A 17 -14.33 -5.79 -5.84
CA ILE A 17 -14.03 -5.69 -4.41
C ILE A 17 -14.13 -7.06 -3.73
N ASP A 18 -15.12 -7.89 -4.08
CA ASP A 18 -15.21 -9.27 -3.63
C ASP A 18 -14.06 -10.14 -4.18
N ASN A 19 -13.56 -9.86 -5.38
CA ASN A 19 -12.30 -10.41 -5.89
C ASN A 19 -11.08 -9.84 -5.15
N ALA A 20 -11.08 -8.57 -4.74
CA ALA A 20 -10.02 -7.99 -3.93
C ALA A 20 -9.93 -8.60 -2.52
N LYS A 21 -11.03 -9.20 -2.00
CA LYS A 21 -10.99 -10.07 -0.80
C LYS A 21 -10.25 -11.40 -1.06
N GLY A 22 -10.14 -11.82 -2.32
CA GLY A 22 -9.25 -12.89 -2.79
C GLY A 22 -7.80 -12.42 -3.01
N TYR A 23 -7.61 -11.21 -3.58
CA TYR A 23 -6.28 -10.64 -3.85
C TYR A 23 -5.58 -9.99 -2.65
N ALA A 24 -6.26 -9.78 -1.52
CA ALA A 24 -5.68 -9.21 -0.30
C ALA A 24 -4.58 -10.08 0.38
N ASN A 25 -4.09 -11.14 -0.27
CA ASN A 25 -2.89 -11.90 0.13
C ASN A 25 -1.83 -12.01 -0.98
N ALA A 26 -1.93 -11.24 -2.07
CA ALA A 26 -0.95 -11.25 -3.15
C ALA A 26 -0.83 -9.86 -3.78
N ASP A 27 -0.03 -8.99 -3.17
CA ASP A 27 0.96 -8.12 -3.84
C ASP A 27 1.53 -7.10 -2.85
N ASP A 28 2.63 -7.48 -2.19
CA ASP A 28 3.55 -6.58 -1.49
C ASP A 28 4.95 -6.80 -2.09
N GLU A 29 5.21 -6.33 -3.32
CA GLU A 29 6.51 -5.81 -3.76
C GLU A 29 6.28 -4.93 -5.01
N ILE A 30 5.83 -3.69 -4.83
CA ILE A 30 6.12 -2.61 -5.77
C ILE A 30 6.88 -1.50 -5.03
N ASN A 31 8.20 -1.68 -5.01
CA ASN A 31 9.22 -0.64 -5.12
C ASN A 31 9.00 0.72 -4.39
N GLU A 32 9.00 0.73 -3.05
CA GLU A 32 9.31 1.95 -2.28
C GLU A 32 10.82 2.26 -2.32
N SER A 33 11.32 2.75 -3.45
CA SER A 33 12.54 3.58 -3.49
C SER A 33 12.79 4.10 -4.90
N ASN A 34 12.09 5.18 -5.25
CA ASN A 34 12.55 6.33 -6.05
C ASN A 34 11.33 7.10 -6.55
N ALA A 35 10.65 7.74 -5.61
CA ALA A 35 9.92 8.97 -5.87
C ALA A 35 10.23 9.87 -4.67
N PRO A 36 10.67 11.13 -4.85
CA PRO A 36 10.63 12.06 -3.73
C PRO A 36 9.21 12.04 -3.20
N GLY A 37 9.04 11.89 -1.88
CA GLY A 37 7.74 11.90 -1.23
C GLY A 37 7.09 13.26 -1.48
N ASP A 38 6.32 13.35 -2.56
CA ASP A 38 5.67 14.57 -2.97
C ASP A 38 4.27 14.58 -2.35
N GLN A 39 4.24 14.77 -1.03
CA GLN A 39 3.03 15.23 -0.33
C GLN A 39 2.73 16.73 -0.64
N SER A 40 3.34 17.30 -1.69
CA SER A 40 3.17 18.70 -2.09
C SER A 40 2.01 18.94 -3.07
N VAL A 41 0.88 18.27 -2.90
CA VAL A 41 -0.40 18.71 -3.48
C VAL A 41 -1.55 18.45 -2.51
N ILE A 42 -1.70 19.38 -1.59
CA ILE A 42 -2.97 19.99 -1.17
C ILE A 42 -4.25 19.22 -1.54
N SER A 43 -4.91 18.78 -0.47
CA SER A 43 -6.37 18.66 -0.35
C SER A 43 -7.12 19.78 -1.08
N THR A 44 -7.60 19.51 -2.29
CA THR A 44 -8.79 20.16 -2.87
C THR A 44 -10.03 19.29 -2.65
N ALA A 45 -10.12 18.62 -1.49
CA ALA A 45 -11.38 18.09 -1.03
C ALA A 45 -12.21 19.27 -0.52
N GLY A 46 -12.92 19.93 -1.44
CA GLY A 46 -14.04 20.78 -1.07
C GLY A 46 -15.03 19.91 -0.31
N THR A 47 -15.06 20.05 1.01
CA THR A 47 -16.18 19.62 1.83
C THR A 47 -17.39 20.35 1.26
N VAL A 48 -18.29 19.64 0.60
CA VAL A 48 -19.62 20.16 0.26
C VAL A 48 -20.37 20.29 1.59
N THR A 49 -20.07 21.35 2.34
CA THR A 49 -20.87 21.75 3.49
C THR A 49 -22.18 22.32 2.96
N SER A 50 -23.28 21.67 3.32
CA SER A 50 -24.64 22.14 3.10
C SER A 50 -24.85 23.47 3.86
N GLN A 51 -24.64 24.60 3.18
CA GLN A 51 -25.04 25.90 3.73
C GLN A 51 -26.57 25.99 3.82
N SER A 52 -27.13 25.68 5.00
CA SER A 52 -28.49 26.05 5.37
C SER A 52 -28.49 27.54 5.76
N ALA A 53 -29.07 28.39 4.92
CA ALA A 53 -29.27 29.80 5.19
C ALA A 53 -30.31 30.01 6.30
N ALA A 54 -29.86 30.35 7.51
CA ALA A 54 -30.74 30.79 8.60
C ALA A 54 -31.17 32.26 8.38
N ASN A 55 -32.48 32.46 8.18
CA ASN A 55 -33.12 33.78 8.20
C ASN A 55 -33.67 34.04 9.61
N PRO A 56 -33.35 35.15 10.30
CA PRO A 56 -33.76 35.34 11.69
C PRO A 56 -35.05 36.15 11.77
N SER A 57 -36.08 35.63 12.45
CA SER A 57 -37.01 36.44 13.26
C SER A 57 -38.17 35.59 13.80
N ALA A 58 -38.25 35.43 15.12
CA ALA A 58 -39.42 35.80 15.91
C ALA A 58 -39.17 35.49 17.39
N THR A 59 -39.03 36.57 18.14
CA THR A 59 -39.09 36.68 19.59
C THR A 59 -40.35 36.07 20.20
N GLY A 60 -40.19 35.36 21.33
CA GLY A 60 -41.31 34.97 22.19
C GLY A 60 -40.85 34.34 23.50
N GLN A 61 -40.50 35.19 24.48
CA GLN A 61 -40.45 34.80 25.91
C GLN A 61 -41.81 34.24 26.35
N VAL A 62 -41.83 33.26 27.26
CA VAL A 62 -42.63 33.23 28.52
C VAL A 62 -42.22 31.97 29.33
N VAL A 63 -41.48 32.16 30.43
CA VAL A 63 -41.86 31.97 31.86
C VAL A 63 -41.90 30.52 32.36
N THR A 64 -41.12 30.32 33.42
CA THR A 64 -40.99 29.18 34.33
C THR A 64 -42.21 28.95 35.22
N ASP A 65 -42.56 27.69 35.50
CA ASP A 65 -42.93 27.27 36.87
C ASP A 65 -42.76 25.73 37.05
N PRO A 66 -42.28 25.22 38.21
CA PRO A 66 -42.06 23.81 38.47
C PRO A 66 -43.12 23.22 39.41
N SER A 67 -43.71 22.07 39.08
CA SER A 67 -44.18 21.10 40.09
C SER A 67 -44.73 19.80 39.49
N ALA A 68 -44.11 18.70 39.93
CA ALA A 68 -44.65 17.37 40.24
C ALA A 68 -45.95 16.88 39.55
N THR A 69 -45.92 15.72 38.91
CA THR A 69 -46.19 14.40 39.55
C THR A 69 -46.15 13.27 38.53
N ASP A 70 -45.65 12.15 39.02
CA ASP A 70 -45.62 10.82 38.40
C ASP A 70 -47.05 10.33 38.09
N GLN A 71 -47.37 10.17 36.80
CA GLN A 71 -48.46 9.31 36.33
C GLN A 71 -48.06 8.66 35.00
N SER A 72 -47.91 7.35 35.06
CA SER A 72 -47.93 6.42 33.94
C SER A 72 -49.12 6.67 33.03
N SER A 73 -48.85 7.12 31.81
CA SER A 73 -49.80 7.02 30.68
C SER A 73 -49.05 6.46 29.47
N GLU A 74 -49.31 5.20 29.17
CA GLU A 74 -49.17 4.67 27.82
C GLU A 74 -49.98 5.56 26.88
N SER A 75 -49.30 6.25 25.98
CA SER A 75 -49.94 6.93 24.85
C SER A 75 -49.09 6.73 23.61
N ASP A 76 -49.67 5.98 22.68
CA ASP A 76 -49.37 5.93 21.25
C ASP A 76 -48.76 7.23 20.71
N THR A 77 -47.47 7.16 20.36
CA THR A 77 -46.91 7.81 19.17
C THR A 77 -45.82 6.89 18.63
N ASP A 78 -46.24 5.81 17.96
CA ASP A 78 -45.36 5.00 17.12
C ASP A 78 -45.11 5.78 15.82
N GLN A 79 -44.30 6.83 15.91
CA GLN A 79 -43.51 7.30 14.78
C GLN A 79 -42.13 6.67 14.93
N PRO A 80 -41.62 5.94 13.91
CA PRO A 80 -40.27 5.39 13.99
C PRO A 80 -39.30 6.53 14.27
N ALA A 81 -38.43 6.34 15.26
CA ALA A 81 -37.42 7.31 15.63
C ALA A 81 -36.53 7.58 14.40
N THR A 82 -36.70 8.73 13.76
CA THR A 82 -35.89 9.15 12.61
C THR A 82 -34.49 9.52 13.10
N PHE A 83 -33.45 9.05 12.41
CA PHE A 83 -32.08 9.39 12.71
C PHE A 83 -31.84 10.90 12.47
N ASP A 84 -31.32 11.61 13.48
CA ASP A 84 -31.07 13.05 13.38
C ASP A 84 -29.67 13.31 12.80
N VAL A 85 -29.61 13.45 11.47
CA VAL A 85 -28.37 13.71 10.72
C VAL A 85 -27.69 15.01 11.18
N ASN A 86 -28.45 16.05 11.52
CA ASN A 86 -27.85 17.33 11.92
C ASN A 86 -27.20 17.23 13.30
N ALA A 87 -27.85 16.53 14.24
CA ALA A 87 -27.26 16.24 15.54
C ALA A 87 -26.02 15.35 15.39
N PHE A 88 -26.06 14.35 14.51
CA PHE A 88 -24.91 13.51 14.18
C PHE A 88 -23.71 14.34 13.71
N LEU A 89 -23.89 15.16 12.66
CA LEU A 89 -22.83 16.00 12.08
C LEU A 89 -22.29 16.99 13.11
N ALA A 90 -23.16 17.67 13.87
CA ALA A 90 -22.73 18.61 14.91
C ALA A 90 -21.93 17.93 16.03
N GLY A 91 -22.27 16.69 16.39
CA GLY A 91 -21.50 15.92 17.37
C GLY A 91 -20.16 15.44 16.82
N LEU A 92 -20.10 15.09 15.53
CA LEU A 92 -18.84 14.75 14.86
C LEU A 92 -17.91 15.97 14.81
N ASP A 93 -18.43 17.13 14.40
CA ASP A 93 -17.70 18.40 14.38
C ASP A 93 -17.14 18.74 15.77
N ALA A 94 -17.96 18.58 16.82
CA ALA A 94 -17.51 18.83 18.19
C ALA A 94 -16.36 17.91 18.62
N ILE A 95 -16.31 16.66 18.14
CA ILE A 95 -15.19 15.74 18.40
C ILE A 95 -13.91 16.21 17.70
N PHE A 96 -14.02 16.68 16.46
CA PHE A 96 -12.88 17.22 15.71
C PHE A 96 -12.38 18.54 16.32
N ASP A 97 -13.28 19.46 16.66
CA ASP A 97 -12.95 20.73 17.32
C ASP A 97 -12.27 20.51 18.68
N ALA A 98 -12.69 19.48 19.41
CA ALA A 98 -12.06 19.08 20.68
C ALA A 98 -10.70 18.38 20.50
N HIS A 99 -10.25 18.14 19.27
CA HIS A 99 -9.04 17.38 18.93
C HIS A 99 -9.07 15.94 19.47
N GLU A 100 -10.26 15.34 19.61
CA GLU A 100 -10.45 14.00 20.16
C GLU A 100 -10.69 12.92 19.09
N ALA A 101 -10.58 13.30 17.81
CA ALA A 101 -10.90 12.46 16.66
C ALA A 101 -10.17 11.09 16.67
N ALA A 102 -8.90 11.06 17.08
CA ALA A 102 -8.10 9.82 17.13
C ALA A 102 -8.68 8.73 18.04
N THR A 103 -9.54 9.09 19.02
CA THR A 103 -10.10 8.14 19.99
C THR A 103 -11.62 8.04 19.94
N LYS A 104 -12.32 9.13 19.59
CA LYS A 104 -13.79 9.20 19.68
C LYS A 104 -14.51 9.16 18.35
N ALA A 105 -13.89 9.61 17.25
CA ALA A 105 -14.60 9.71 15.96
C ALA A 105 -14.98 8.33 15.41
N GLY A 106 -14.09 7.34 15.47
CA GLY A 106 -14.38 5.97 15.02
C GLY A 106 -15.60 5.34 15.73
N PRO A 107 -15.58 5.22 17.07
CA PRO A 107 -16.73 4.70 17.81
C PRO A 107 -18.02 5.51 17.60
N TYR A 108 -17.91 6.82 17.43
CA TYR A 108 -19.06 7.69 17.18
C TYR A 108 -19.70 7.42 15.80
N LEU A 109 -18.88 7.25 14.75
CA LEU A 109 -19.31 6.92 13.40
C LEU A 109 -19.95 5.51 13.35
N GLU A 110 -19.35 4.53 14.03
CA GLU A 110 -19.89 3.16 14.11
C GLU A 110 -21.26 3.14 14.80
N GLN A 111 -21.39 3.84 15.94
CA GLN A 111 -22.67 3.93 16.64
C GLN A 111 -23.72 4.67 15.81
N ALA A 112 -23.35 5.77 15.14
CA ALA A 112 -24.25 6.51 14.26
C ALA A 112 -24.76 5.66 13.08
N ALA A 113 -23.92 4.78 12.53
CA ALA A 113 -24.33 3.85 11.47
C ALA A 113 -25.37 2.84 12.00
N VAL A 114 -25.13 2.27 13.18
CA VAL A 114 -26.08 1.36 13.85
C VAL A 114 -27.40 2.07 14.17
N ASP A 115 -27.35 3.30 14.65
CA ASP A 115 -28.54 4.09 14.98
C ASP A 115 -29.36 4.42 13.72
N ALA A 116 -28.70 4.78 12.61
CA ALA A 116 -29.34 5.00 11.31
C ALA A 116 -29.96 3.72 10.73
N GLU A 117 -29.28 2.57 10.86
CA GLU A 117 -29.81 1.26 10.43
C GLU A 117 -31.02 0.84 11.27
N ASN A 118 -30.98 1.03 12.59
CA ASN A 118 -32.11 0.73 13.48
C ASN A 118 -33.32 1.64 13.23
N ALA A 119 -33.08 2.85 12.74
CA ALA A 119 -34.11 3.81 12.34
C ALA A 119 -34.70 3.52 10.93
N ASP A 120 -34.13 2.56 10.18
CA ASP A 120 -34.43 2.32 8.76
C ASP A 120 -34.26 3.60 7.90
N ASP A 121 -33.30 4.45 8.26
CA ASP A 121 -33.00 5.70 7.57
C ASP A 121 -31.81 5.53 6.61
N ASP A 122 -32.09 5.00 5.42
CA ASP A 122 -31.09 4.80 4.36
C ASP A 122 -30.35 6.11 3.99
N ALA A 123 -31.03 7.28 4.06
CA ALA A 123 -30.42 8.56 3.71
C ALA A 123 -29.46 9.04 4.81
N GLY A 124 -29.87 8.92 6.07
CA GLY A 124 -29.00 9.18 7.21
C GLY A 124 -27.79 8.26 7.25
N LEU A 125 -27.99 6.97 6.97
CA LEU A 125 -26.92 5.98 6.88
C LEU A 125 -25.93 6.33 5.76
N LEU A 126 -26.40 6.73 4.58
CA LEU A 126 -25.52 7.15 3.48
C LEU A 126 -24.67 8.37 3.86
N THR A 127 -25.21 9.32 4.63
CA THR A 127 -24.44 10.43 5.17
C THR A 127 -23.36 9.93 6.14
N VAL A 128 -23.70 9.04 7.09
CA VAL A 128 -22.71 8.48 8.02
C VAL A 128 -21.60 7.73 7.28
N LEU A 129 -21.93 6.94 6.26
CA LEU A 129 -20.95 6.21 5.45
C LEU A 129 -20.02 7.16 4.69
N ASN A 130 -20.55 8.27 4.16
CA ASN A 130 -19.74 9.30 3.51
C ASN A 130 -18.72 9.94 4.46
N GLU A 131 -19.14 10.27 5.68
CA GLU A 131 -18.21 10.79 6.70
C GLU A 131 -17.20 9.73 7.16
N THR A 132 -17.63 8.47 7.26
CA THR A 132 -16.76 7.35 7.61
C THR A 132 -15.68 7.12 6.55
N MET A 133 -16.00 7.29 5.26
CA MET A 133 -15.01 7.22 4.19
C MET A 133 -13.92 8.28 4.33
N GLY A 134 -14.32 9.52 4.65
CA GLY A 134 -13.40 10.63 4.92
C GLY A 134 -12.52 10.35 6.14
N PHE A 135 -13.11 9.84 7.23
CA PHE A 135 -12.40 9.51 8.46
C PHE A 135 -11.36 8.40 8.25
N TYR A 136 -11.75 7.24 7.71
CA TYR A 136 -10.79 6.14 7.49
C TYR A 136 -9.70 6.49 6.49
N ARG A 137 -10.02 7.28 5.45
CA ARG A 137 -9.00 7.85 4.57
C ARG A 137 -7.97 8.69 5.34
N SER A 138 -8.42 9.58 6.23
CA SER A 138 -7.52 10.44 7.01
C SER A 138 -6.62 9.69 7.99
N GLN A 139 -7.02 8.48 8.40
CA GLN A 139 -6.27 7.62 9.33
C GLN A 139 -5.39 6.58 8.61
N GLY A 140 -5.35 6.58 7.27
CA GLY A 140 -4.64 5.55 6.49
C GLY A 140 -5.27 4.15 6.59
N LYS A 141 -6.52 4.05 7.07
CA LYS A 141 -7.25 2.78 7.25
C LYS A 141 -7.90 2.33 5.94
N HIS A 142 -7.06 2.07 4.94
CA HIS A 142 -7.50 1.83 3.57
C HIS A 142 -8.36 0.57 3.43
N GLN A 143 -8.03 -0.50 4.16
CA GLN A 143 -8.77 -1.77 4.10
C GLN A 143 -10.17 -1.64 4.70
N GLU A 144 -10.31 -0.98 5.84
CA GLU A 144 -11.60 -0.70 6.45
C GLU A 144 -12.43 0.23 5.55
N ASN A 145 -11.79 1.20 4.89
CA ASN A 145 -12.45 2.10 3.98
C ASN A 145 -13.05 1.38 2.74
N GLN A 146 -12.42 0.31 2.24
CA GLN A 146 -12.97 -0.47 1.11
C GLN A 146 -14.40 -0.97 1.38
N TRP A 147 -14.65 -1.44 2.60
CA TRP A 147 -15.96 -1.94 3.00
C TRP A 147 -17.00 -0.83 3.08
N VAL A 148 -16.61 0.33 3.62
CA VAL A 148 -17.48 1.51 3.72
C VAL A 148 -17.82 2.03 2.31
N ILE A 149 -16.84 2.06 1.40
CA ILE A 149 -17.01 2.44 0.00
C ILE A 149 -18.02 1.51 -0.69
N GLN A 150 -17.82 0.19 -0.59
CA GLN A 150 -18.74 -0.79 -1.17
C GLN A 150 -20.17 -0.59 -0.63
N ARG A 151 -20.30 -0.51 0.69
CA ARG A 151 -21.59 -0.35 1.37
C ARG A 151 -22.29 0.94 0.97
N ALA A 152 -21.57 2.06 0.85
CA ALA A 152 -22.13 3.35 0.45
C ALA A 152 -22.65 3.33 -1.00
N LEU A 153 -21.91 2.71 -1.92
CA LEU A 153 -22.31 2.61 -3.32
C LEU A 153 -23.51 1.67 -3.51
N GLU A 154 -23.54 0.53 -2.81
CA GLU A 154 -24.68 -0.39 -2.82
C GLU A 154 -25.95 0.26 -2.22
N LEU A 155 -25.79 1.01 -1.13
CA LEU A 155 -26.90 1.74 -0.50
C LEU A 155 -27.44 2.83 -1.42
N ALA A 156 -26.56 3.63 -2.02
CA ALA A 156 -26.97 4.66 -2.97
C ALA A 156 -27.70 4.07 -4.20
N ALA A 157 -27.26 2.92 -4.71
CA ALA A 157 -27.96 2.20 -5.77
C ALA A 157 -29.32 1.65 -5.33
N LYS A 158 -29.41 1.07 -4.12
CA LYS A 158 -30.67 0.63 -3.50
C LYS A 158 -31.68 1.78 -3.39
N MET A 159 -31.20 2.96 -2.99
CA MET A 159 -31.99 4.18 -2.87
C MET A 159 -32.40 4.77 -4.23
N ARG A 160 -31.82 4.31 -5.34
CA ARG A 160 -32.04 4.79 -6.71
C ARG A 160 -31.80 6.30 -6.87
N ILE A 161 -30.72 6.79 -6.26
CA ILE A 161 -30.36 8.21 -6.28
C ILE A 161 -29.35 8.55 -7.40
N GLU A 162 -29.21 7.69 -8.40
CA GLU A 162 -28.21 7.88 -9.45
C GLU A 162 -28.49 9.14 -10.27
N GLY A 163 -27.43 9.89 -10.56
CA GLY A 163 -27.55 11.20 -11.21
C GLY A 163 -28.01 12.34 -10.29
N THR A 164 -28.04 12.14 -8.97
CA THR A 164 -28.22 13.24 -7.99
C THR A 164 -26.89 13.79 -7.49
N ASP A 165 -26.94 14.94 -6.81
CA ASP A 165 -25.77 15.51 -6.11
C ASP A 165 -25.23 14.55 -5.03
N ALA A 166 -26.12 13.89 -4.27
CA ALA A 166 -25.73 12.93 -3.24
C ALA A 166 -24.99 11.70 -3.81
N TRP A 167 -25.42 11.22 -4.97
CA TRP A 167 -24.70 10.17 -5.70
C TRP A 167 -23.31 10.64 -6.16
N THR A 168 -23.25 11.86 -6.69
CA THR A 168 -21.99 12.46 -7.14
C THR A 168 -20.99 12.61 -5.98
N THR A 169 -21.44 13.08 -4.81
CA THR A 169 -20.62 13.15 -3.59
C THR A 169 -20.12 11.79 -3.15
N THR A 170 -20.98 10.77 -3.17
CA THR A 170 -20.61 9.40 -2.78
C THR A 170 -19.54 8.83 -3.72
N LEU A 171 -19.68 9.04 -5.03
CA LEU A 171 -18.68 8.63 -6.03
C LEU A 171 -17.34 9.35 -5.84
N ILE A 172 -17.35 10.65 -5.54
CA ILE A 172 -16.13 11.41 -5.25
C ILE A 172 -15.41 10.84 -4.03
N ASN A 173 -16.14 10.64 -2.93
CA ASN A 173 -15.55 10.11 -1.70
C ASN A 173 -15.01 8.69 -1.89
N ALA A 174 -15.74 7.86 -2.64
CA ALA A 174 -15.30 6.53 -3.02
C ALA A 174 -14.02 6.58 -3.88
N ALA A 175 -14.00 7.41 -4.93
CA ALA A 175 -12.84 7.57 -5.81
C ALA A 175 -11.60 8.07 -5.05
N THR A 176 -11.77 9.05 -4.16
CA THR A 176 -10.67 9.53 -3.32
C THR A 176 -10.21 8.50 -2.30
N GLY A 177 -11.13 7.71 -1.75
CA GLY A 177 -10.80 6.57 -0.87
C GLY A 177 -10.00 5.49 -1.60
N GLN A 178 -10.39 5.14 -2.84
CA GLN A 178 -9.67 4.19 -3.69
C GLN A 178 -8.29 4.71 -4.10
N ARG A 179 -8.18 5.99 -4.47
CA ARG A 179 -6.89 6.63 -4.79
C ARG A 179 -5.94 6.56 -3.61
N ALA A 180 -6.41 6.93 -2.42
CA ALA A 180 -5.61 6.87 -1.20
C ALA A 180 -5.14 5.45 -0.86
N ALA A 181 -5.91 4.42 -1.26
CA ALA A 181 -5.55 3.02 -1.09
C ALA A 181 -4.59 2.47 -2.17
N GLY A 182 -4.19 3.28 -3.15
CA GLY A 182 -3.36 2.85 -4.28
C GLY A 182 -4.13 2.11 -5.40
N ASN A 183 -5.45 2.01 -5.31
CA ASN A 183 -6.30 1.35 -6.30
C ASN A 183 -6.64 2.33 -7.45
N TYR A 184 -5.62 2.72 -8.20
CA TYR A 184 -5.71 3.82 -9.17
C TYR A 184 -6.71 3.57 -10.31
N ASP A 185 -6.80 2.35 -10.83
CA ASP A 185 -7.76 2.01 -11.90
C ASP A 185 -9.21 2.18 -11.43
N GLN A 186 -9.52 1.69 -10.23
CA GLN A 186 -10.85 1.83 -9.62
C GLN A 186 -11.17 3.29 -9.29
N ALA A 187 -10.17 4.04 -8.81
CA ALA A 187 -10.31 5.47 -8.54
C ALA A 187 -10.61 6.25 -9.81
N GLU A 188 -9.90 5.97 -10.90
CA GLU A 188 -10.12 6.58 -12.22
C GLU A 188 -11.54 6.32 -12.73
N ASP A 189 -11.99 5.06 -12.70
CA ASP A 189 -13.36 4.69 -13.11
C ASP A 189 -14.42 5.45 -12.30
N LEU A 190 -14.26 5.52 -10.98
CA LEU A 190 -15.20 6.23 -10.10
C LEU A 190 -15.17 7.76 -10.32
N TYR A 191 -13.99 8.35 -10.59
CA TYR A 191 -13.91 9.77 -10.94
C TYR A 191 -14.57 10.07 -12.28
N HIS A 192 -14.43 9.21 -13.29
CA HIS A 192 -15.16 9.36 -14.56
C HIS A 192 -16.67 9.24 -14.37
N MET A 193 -17.13 8.28 -13.56
CA MET A 193 -18.54 8.17 -13.18
C MET A 193 -19.04 9.43 -12.45
N ALA A 194 -18.22 10.01 -11.58
CA ALA A 194 -18.53 11.25 -10.86
C ALA A 194 -18.61 12.45 -11.81
N LEU A 195 -17.65 12.57 -12.75
CA LEU A 195 -17.66 13.60 -13.81
C LEU A 195 -18.91 13.48 -14.69
N ASP A 196 -19.27 12.27 -15.12
CA ASP A 196 -20.47 12.01 -15.92
C ASP A 196 -21.76 12.37 -15.15
N SER A 197 -21.80 12.09 -13.85
CA SER A 197 -22.92 12.44 -12.99
C SER A 197 -23.02 13.95 -12.77
N ALA A 198 -21.89 14.59 -12.47
CA ALA A 198 -21.78 16.02 -12.25
C ALA A 198 -22.10 16.80 -13.54
N ALA A 199 -21.65 16.37 -14.71
CA ALA A 199 -21.93 17.03 -15.98
C ALA A 199 -23.42 17.07 -16.35
N ARG A 200 -24.24 16.17 -15.78
CA ARG A 200 -25.70 16.14 -15.97
C ARG A 200 -26.46 17.08 -15.03
N THR A 201 -25.89 17.38 -13.86
CA THR A 201 -26.55 18.13 -12.78
C THR A 201 -26.00 19.54 -12.62
N LEU A 202 -24.74 19.74 -12.98
CA LEU A 202 -23.99 20.97 -12.73
C LEU A 202 -23.80 21.79 -13.99
N SER A 203 -23.69 23.11 -13.81
CA SER A 203 -23.33 24.02 -14.90
C SER A 203 -21.90 23.73 -15.38
N PRO A 204 -21.55 23.91 -16.67
CA PRO A 204 -20.18 23.73 -17.16
C PRO A 204 -19.11 24.61 -16.48
N THR A 205 -19.53 25.69 -15.81
CA THR A 205 -18.67 26.58 -15.02
C THR A 205 -18.85 26.35 -13.50
N ASP A 206 -19.45 25.23 -13.08
CA ASP A 206 -19.57 24.89 -11.66
C ASP A 206 -18.20 24.47 -11.12
N ARG A 207 -17.81 25.10 -10.02
CA ARG A 207 -16.52 24.93 -9.36
C ARG A 207 -16.27 23.49 -8.90
N ARG A 208 -17.32 22.72 -8.61
CA ARG A 208 -17.22 21.30 -8.24
C ARG A 208 -16.69 20.44 -9.39
N LEU A 209 -16.94 20.82 -10.65
CA LEU A 209 -16.33 20.14 -11.80
C LEU A 209 -14.81 20.36 -11.84
N ALA A 210 -14.34 21.57 -11.50
CA ALA A 210 -12.91 21.81 -11.43
C ALA A 210 -12.22 20.97 -10.34
N ALA A 211 -12.84 20.81 -9.18
CA ALA A 211 -12.32 19.95 -8.12
C ALA A 211 -12.21 18.48 -8.56
N LEU A 212 -13.20 17.98 -9.31
CA LEU A 212 -13.16 16.64 -9.92
C LEU A 212 -11.97 16.47 -10.88
N HIS A 213 -11.78 17.43 -11.79
CA HIS A 213 -10.65 17.42 -12.72
C HIS A 213 -9.29 17.51 -11.98
N ASN A 214 -9.18 18.36 -10.95
CA ASN A 214 -7.99 18.39 -10.08
C ASN A 214 -7.73 17.01 -9.44
N ASN A 215 -8.75 16.38 -8.86
CA ASN A 215 -8.58 15.09 -8.21
C ASN A 215 -8.22 13.95 -9.18
N LEU A 216 -8.79 13.95 -10.39
CA LEU A 216 -8.44 13.00 -11.44
C LEU A 216 -6.99 13.21 -11.94
N SER A 217 -6.54 14.47 -12.00
CA SER A 217 -5.14 14.77 -12.33
C SER A 217 -4.13 14.16 -11.36
N MET A 218 -4.49 14.03 -10.07
CA MET A 218 -3.65 13.38 -9.08
C MET A 218 -3.48 11.88 -9.39
N VAL A 219 -4.56 11.19 -9.78
CA VAL A 219 -4.48 9.77 -10.20
C VAL A 219 -3.53 9.62 -11.39
N TYR A 220 -3.63 10.51 -12.38
CA TYR A 220 -2.74 10.49 -13.54
C TYR A 220 -1.29 10.78 -13.17
N SER A 221 -1.04 11.75 -12.27
CA SER A 221 0.31 12.06 -11.78
C SER A 221 0.93 10.89 -11.01
N GLU A 222 0.16 10.24 -10.13
CA GLU A 222 0.59 9.10 -9.30
C GLU A 222 0.85 7.83 -10.14
N THR A 223 0.24 7.76 -11.33
CA THR A 223 0.44 6.66 -12.30
C THR A 223 1.37 7.03 -13.47
N HIS A 224 2.10 8.15 -13.35
CA HIS A 224 3.07 8.65 -14.34
C HIS A 224 2.49 8.97 -15.73
N ARG A 225 1.19 9.29 -15.80
CA ARG A 225 0.46 9.72 -17.00
C ARG A 225 0.35 11.24 -17.04
N ASN A 226 1.50 11.91 -17.05
CA ASN A 226 1.62 13.35 -16.82
C ASN A 226 0.93 14.23 -17.89
N ASP A 227 0.81 13.73 -19.12
CA ASP A 227 0.13 14.39 -20.23
C ASP A 227 -1.40 14.47 -19.99
N GLN A 228 -1.97 13.41 -19.44
CA GLN A 228 -3.36 13.38 -19.01
C GLN A 228 -3.56 14.27 -17.78
N ALA A 229 -2.65 14.22 -16.80
CA ALA A 229 -2.68 15.10 -15.63
C ALA A 229 -2.66 16.59 -16.03
N GLU A 230 -1.80 16.98 -16.98
CA GLU A 230 -1.75 18.34 -17.51
C GLU A 230 -3.10 18.74 -18.14
N THR A 231 -3.70 17.85 -18.93
CA THR A 231 -4.99 18.09 -19.59
C THR A 231 -6.11 18.34 -18.58
N GLU A 232 -6.18 17.53 -17.54
CA GLU A 232 -7.17 17.68 -16.47
C GLU A 232 -6.95 18.98 -15.68
N LEU A 233 -5.71 19.31 -15.33
CA LEU A 233 -5.38 20.53 -14.59
C LEU A 233 -5.68 21.80 -15.40
N ARG A 234 -5.40 21.80 -16.71
CA ARG A 234 -5.79 22.92 -17.59
C ARG A 234 -7.30 23.08 -17.69
N THR A 235 -8.03 21.97 -17.67
CA THR A 235 -9.50 21.99 -17.67
C THR A 235 -10.04 22.55 -16.36
N ALA A 236 -9.52 22.08 -15.22
CA ALA A 236 -9.84 22.62 -13.90
C ALA A 236 -9.56 24.13 -13.82
N LEU A 237 -8.37 24.56 -14.25
CA LEU A 237 -7.96 25.95 -14.20
C LEU A 237 -8.90 26.85 -15.00
N ARG A 238 -9.25 26.46 -16.23
CA ARG A 238 -10.19 27.21 -17.08
C ARG A 238 -11.56 27.37 -16.40
N ILE A 239 -12.09 26.30 -15.80
CA ILE A 239 -13.38 26.34 -15.10
C ILE A 239 -13.29 27.30 -13.90
N LEU A 240 -12.19 27.26 -13.14
CA LEU A 240 -11.98 28.15 -11.99
C LEU A 240 -11.82 29.61 -12.41
N GLU A 241 -11.06 29.90 -13.46
CA GLU A 241 -10.89 31.25 -14.00
C GLU A 241 -12.21 31.83 -14.55
N GLU A 242 -13.04 31.01 -15.19
CA GLU A 242 -14.36 31.43 -15.71
C GLU A 242 -15.40 31.61 -14.60
N SER A 243 -15.29 30.86 -13.50
CA SER A 243 -16.27 30.87 -12.39
C SER A 243 -15.91 31.83 -11.26
N SER A 244 -14.63 32.19 -11.11
CA SER A 244 -14.16 33.03 -10.02
C SER A 244 -14.50 34.50 -10.26
N PRO A 245 -15.07 35.21 -9.25
CA PRO A 245 -15.24 36.66 -9.34
C PRO A 245 -13.90 37.42 -9.31
N ASN A 246 -12.83 36.79 -8.79
CA ASN A 246 -11.48 37.36 -8.77
C ASN A 246 -10.44 36.24 -8.79
N ALA A 247 -10.09 35.76 -9.98
CA ALA A 247 -9.11 34.69 -10.16
C ALA A 247 -7.71 35.03 -9.61
N ASP A 248 -7.36 36.33 -9.54
CA ASP A 248 -6.05 36.80 -9.05
C ASP A 248 -5.87 36.65 -7.53
N ALA A 249 -6.94 36.35 -6.78
CA ALA A 249 -6.89 36.14 -5.32
C ALA A 249 -7.54 34.81 -4.90
N ASP A 250 -7.78 33.93 -5.86
CA ASP A 250 -8.57 32.73 -5.67
C ASP A 250 -7.72 31.53 -5.24
N LEU A 251 -8.04 30.95 -4.08
CA LEU A 251 -7.31 29.82 -3.49
C LEU A 251 -7.27 28.58 -4.40
N ASP A 252 -8.39 28.26 -5.06
CA ASP A 252 -8.46 27.06 -5.90
C ASP A 252 -7.66 27.26 -7.18
N VAL A 253 -7.68 28.47 -7.75
CA VAL A 253 -6.83 28.84 -8.89
C VAL A 253 -5.35 28.73 -8.52
N ALA A 254 -4.96 29.22 -7.34
CA ALA A 254 -3.58 29.12 -6.84
C ALA A 254 -3.13 27.66 -6.63
N SER A 255 -4.02 26.83 -6.06
CA SER A 255 -3.75 25.41 -5.84
C SER A 255 -3.61 24.66 -7.16
N THR A 256 -4.50 24.88 -8.14
CA THR A 256 -4.38 24.26 -9.47
C THR A 256 -3.12 24.70 -10.20
N HIS A 257 -2.70 25.96 -10.09
CA HIS A 257 -1.41 26.39 -10.63
C HIS A 257 -0.20 25.70 -9.98
N THR A 258 -0.26 25.45 -8.68
CA THR A 258 0.79 24.71 -7.96
C THR A 258 0.92 23.28 -8.51
N ASN A 259 -0.20 22.58 -8.65
CA ASN A 259 -0.24 21.21 -9.16
C ASN A 259 0.25 21.14 -10.60
N LEU A 260 -0.18 22.09 -11.43
CA LEU A 260 0.23 22.17 -12.82
C LEU A 260 1.73 22.42 -12.95
N ALA A 261 2.33 23.24 -12.07
CA ALA A 261 3.76 23.46 -12.07
C ALA A 261 4.56 22.17 -11.77
N LEU A 262 4.09 21.35 -10.82
CA LEU A 262 4.73 20.08 -10.47
C LEU A 262 4.61 19.03 -11.59
N VAL A 263 3.42 18.92 -12.20
CA VAL A 263 3.23 18.04 -13.37
C VAL A 263 4.14 18.48 -14.53
N LEU A 264 4.19 19.77 -14.86
CA LEU A 264 5.06 20.29 -15.92
C LEU A 264 6.55 20.10 -15.60
N LEU A 265 6.94 20.20 -14.33
CA LEU A 265 8.30 19.89 -13.88
C LEU A 265 8.66 18.42 -14.15
N SER A 266 7.75 17.50 -13.85
CA SER A 266 7.94 16.05 -14.09
C SER A 266 8.04 15.70 -15.59
N GLU A 267 7.47 16.53 -16.47
CA GLU A 267 7.62 16.43 -17.94
C GLU A 267 8.83 17.19 -18.49
N HIS A 268 9.68 17.75 -17.63
CA HIS A 268 10.84 18.58 -17.98
C HIS A 268 10.49 19.89 -18.72
N LYS A 269 9.26 20.39 -18.60
CA LYS A 269 8.80 21.68 -19.13
C LYS A 269 9.11 22.81 -18.14
N LEU A 270 10.40 23.03 -17.86
CA LEU A 270 10.88 23.91 -16.77
C LEU A 270 10.38 25.35 -16.87
N ASP A 271 10.36 25.95 -18.07
CA ASP A 271 9.91 27.33 -18.24
C ASP A 271 8.41 27.50 -17.92
N ASP A 272 7.60 26.52 -18.30
CA ASP A 272 6.16 26.55 -18.01
C ASP A 272 5.89 26.29 -16.52
N ALA A 273 6.64 25.36 -15.92
CA ALA A 273 6.58 25.08 -14.48
C ALA A 273 6.94 26.33 -13.65
N ASP A 274 7.99 27.07 -14.01
CA ASP A 274 8.40 28.29 -13.30
C ASP A 274 7.31 29.37 -13.36
N ARG A 275 6.70 29.58 -14.53
CA ARG A 275 5.59 30.53 -14.68
C ARG A 275 4.40 30.16 -13.80
N HIS A 276 3.99 28.90 -13.80
CA HIS A 276 2.84 28.45 -13.01
C HIS A 276 3.11 28.49 -11.50
N ALA A 277 4.31 28.08 -11.05
CA ALA A 277 4.68 28.16 -9.64
C ALA A 277 4.80 29.61 -9.14
N ALA A 278 5.39 30.50 -9.94
CA ALA A 278 5.45 31.92 -9.62
C ALA A 278 4.06 32.55 -9.55
N ARG A 279 3.18 32.19 -10.48
CA ARG A 279 1.80 32.66 -10.52
C ARG A 279 0.99 32.20 -9.31
N ALA A 280 1.14 30.95 -8.88
CA ALA A 280 0.49 30.45 -7.67
C ALA A 280 0.83 31.31 -6.44
N LEU A 281 2.12 31.60 -6.21
CA LEU A 281 2.55 32.43 -5.08
C LEU A 281 2.07 33.88 -5.17
N GLU A 282 1.97 34.45 -6.37
CA GLU A 282 1.39 35.78 -6.57
C GLU A 282 -0.08 35.82 -6.15
N ILE A 283 -0.87 34.79 -6.52
CA ILE A 283 -2.29 34.70 -6.17
C ILE A 283 -2.46 34.54 -4.65
N TYR A 284 -1.68 33.68 -4.01
CA TYR A 284 -1.71 33.53 -2.55
C TYR A 284 -1.40 34.86 -1.82
N ARG A 285 -0.42 35.64 -2.31
CA ARG A 285 -0.10 36.96 -1.75
C ARG A 285 -1.22 37.96 -1.96
N THR A 286 -1.78 38.01 -3.16
CA THR A 286 -2.88 38.91 -3.52
C THR A 286 -4.14 38.61 -2.71
N GLY A 287 -4.39 37.33 -2.41
CA GLY A 287 -5.48 36.89 -1.53
C GLY A 287 -5.20 37.01 -0.03
N HIS A 288 -4.00 37.44 0.38
CA HIS A 288 -3.56 37.46 1.78
C HIS A 288 -3.64 36.09 2.48
N LEU A 289 -3.29 35.02 1.76
CA LEU A 289 -3.37 33.62 2.20
C LEU A 289 -2.02 33.02 2.59
N GLU A 290 -1.05 33.88 2.95
CA GLU A 290 0.36 33.50 3.22
C GLU A 290 0.57 32.67 4.50
N HIS A 291 -0.44 32.60 5.37
CA HIS A 291 -0.42 31.78 6.60
C HIS A 291 -1.19 30.47 6.45
N SER A 292 -1.50 30.05 5.21
CA SER A 292 -2.21 28.80 4.95
C SER A 292 -1.25 27.65 4.66
N ALA A 293 -1.65 26.44 5.01
CA ALA A 293 -0.93 25.22 4.62
C ALA A 293 -0.76 25.09 3.11
N HIS A 294 -1.74 25.57 2.35
CA HIS A 294 -1.72 25.58 0.89
C HIS A 294 -0.59 26.46 0.34
N TYR A 295 -0.34 27.60 1.00
CA TYR A 295 0.79 28.45 0.66
C TYR A 295 2.14 27.75 0.94
N ALA A 296 2.25 27.00 2.04
CA ALA A 296 3.45 26.26 2.36
C ALA A 296 3.81 25.21 1.29
N SER A 297 2.81 24.46 0.80
CA SER A 297 3.01 23.51 -0.30
C SER A 297 3.38 24.21 -1.60
N ALA A 298 2.78 25.37 -1.91
CA ALA A 298 3.15 26.15 -3.08
C ALA A 298 4.60 26.67 -3.02
N LEU A 299 5.08 27.07 -1.84
CA LEU A 299 6.48 27.44 -1.62
C LEU A 299 7.42 26.25 -1.85
N ALA A 300 7.08 25.07 -1.32
CA ALA A 300 7.87 23.85 -1.50
C ALA A 300 7.88 23.42 -2.99
N GLY A 301 6.73 23.44 -3.66
CA GLY A 301 6.63 23.12 -5.07
C GLY A 301 7.44 24.10 -5.94
N TYR A 302 7.41 25.39 -5.63
CA TYR A 302 8.26 26.35 -6.34
C TYR A 302 9.76 26.11 -6.05
N ALA A 303 10.11 25.75 -4.82
CA ALA A 303 11.49 25.40 -4.47
C ALA A 303 12.00 24.21 -5.30
N GLN A 304 11.18 23.18 -5.53
CA GLN A 304 11.51 22.06 -6.41
C GLN A 304 11.77 22.52 -7.85
N VAL A 305 10.92 23.40 -8.39
CA VAL A 305 11.12 23.97 -9.74
C VAL A 305 12.44 24.75 -9.82
N ARG A 306 12.75 25.59 -8.81
CA ARG A 306 14.02 26.35 -8.76
C ARG A 306 15.24 25.44 -8.60
N PHE A 307 15.12 24.38 -7.81
CA PHE A 307 16.16 23.37 -7.66
C PHE A 307 16.46 22.68 -8.99
N ALA A 308 15.43 22.25 -9.73
CA ALA A 308 15.58 21.64 -11.05
C ALA A 308 16.14 22.61 -12.10
N ALA A 309 15.85 23.91 -11.98
CA ALA A 309 16.44 24.96 -12.80
C ALA A 309 17.92 25.28 -12.44
N GLY A 310 18.47 24.64 -11.39
CA GLY A 310 19.83 24.89 -10.89
C GLY A 310 19.98 26.16 -10.04
N ASP A 311 18.88 26.85 -9.71
CA ASP A 311 18.87 28.00 -8.81
C ASP A 311 18.73 27.54 -7.36
N TYR A 312 19.78 26.87 -6.87
CA TYR A 312 19.82 26.27 -5.54
C TYR A 312 19.68 27.32 -4.42
N ALA A 313 20.18 28.55 -4.62
CA ALA A 313 20.05 29.62 -3.63
C ALA A 313 18.58 30.00 -3.38
N ARG A 314 17.79 30.14 -4.46
CA ARG A 314 16.37 30.45 -4.34
C ARG A 314 15.57 29.26 -3.82
N ALA A 315 15.92 28.03 -4.21
CA ALA A 315 15.31 26.81 -3.67
C ALA A 315 15.47 26.73 -2.14
N VAL A 316 16.68 26.95 -1.62
CA VAL A 316 16.97 26.98 -0.18
C VAL A 316 16.10 28.02 0.55
N ARG A 317 16.00 29.25 0.03
CA ARG A 317 15.14 30.28 0.64
C ARG A 317 13.67 29.88 0.68
N LEU A 318 13.15 29.33 -0.42
CA LEU A 318 11.76 28.91 -0.54
C LEU A 318 11.44 27.73 0.40
N TYR A 319 12.32 26.75 0.52
CA TYR A 319 12.15 25.65 1.48
C TYR A 319 12.17 26.13 2.93
N ARG A 320 13.06 27.07 3.29
CA ARG A 320 13.06 27.67 4.64
C ARG A 320 11.77 28.43 4.94
N GLN A 321 11.24 29.17 3.96
CA GLN A 321 9.94 29.83 4.09
C GLN A 321 8.80 28.81 4.24
N SER A 322 8.83 27.73 3.45
CA SER A 322 7.84 26.66 3.55
C SER A 322 7.84 26.01 4.94
N LEU A 323 9.02 25.66 5.48
CA LEU A 323 9.15 25.10 6.83
C LEU A 323 8.58 26.02 7.92
N ALA A 324 8.80 27.33 7.81
CA ALA A 324 8.25 28.28 8.77
C ALA A 324 6.71 28.29 8.78
N VAL A 325 6.08 28.20 7.60
CA VAL A 325 4.62 28.15 7.48
C VAL A 325 4.08 26.77 7.90
N ILE A 326 4.78 25.67 7.59
CA ILE A 326 4.42 24.32 8.07
C ILE A 326 4.44 24.27 9.60
N GLU A 327 5.49 24.82 10.22
CA GLU A 327 5.60 24.90 11.67
C GLU A 327 4.46 25.71 12.29
N GLU A 328 4.08 26.84 11.68
CA GLU A 328 2.94 27.64 12.11
C GLU A 328 1.61 26.88 12.03
N CYS A 329 1.38 26.13 10.94
CA CYS A 329 0.11 25.45 10.68
C CYS A 329 -0.03 24.12 11.44
N TYR A 330 1.03 23.33 11.51
CA TYR A 330 0.98 21.92 11.90
C TYR A 330 2.02 21.52 12.96
N GLY A 331 2.96 22.41 13.27
CA GLY A 331 4.11 22.09 14.11
C GLY A 331 5.17 21.23 13.41
N ARG A 332 6.22 20.88 14.15
CA ARG A 332 7.42 20.20 13.61
C ARG A 332 7.30 18.68 13.56
N ASP A 333 6.35 18.09 14.26
CA ASP A 333 6.16 16.64 14.38
C ASP A 333 5.22 16.12 13.28
N THR A 334 5.51 16.48 12.03
CA THR A 334 4.72 16.09 10.86
C THR A 334 5.62 15.64 9.72
N ASP A 335 5.11 14.73 8.88
CA ASP A 335 5.82 14.28 7.68
C ASP A 335 6.10 15.43 6.71
N TYR A 336 5.19 16.39 6.58
CA TYR A 336 5.38 17.61 5.77
C TYR A 336 6.63 18.39 6.19
N TYR A 337 6.84 18.57 7.50
CA TYR A 337 8.00 19.28 8.02
C TYR A 337 9.28 18.48 7.72
N ARG A 338 9.28 17.17 8.02
CA ARG A 338 10.43 16.28 7.80
C ARG A 338 10.85 16.21 6.32
N ILE A 339 9.90 16.00 5.41
CA ILE A 339 10.16 15.91 3.97
C ILE A 339 10.72 17.24 3.44
N THR A 340 10.14 18.37 3.87
CA THR A 340 10.60 19.69 3.44
C THR A 340 12.00 20.00 3.98
N GLU A 341 12.34 19.51 5.17
CA GLU A 341 13.68 19.62 5.77
C GLU A 341 14.72 18.76 5.03
N GLU A 342 14.34 17.54 4.62
CA GLU A 342 15.18 16.68 3.76
C GLU A 342 15.47 17.35 2.41
N ASN A 343 14.44 17.90 1.77
CA ASN A 343 14.57 18.64 0.50
C ASN A 343 15.40 19.92 0.65
N LEU A 344 15.25 20.64 1.77
CA LEU A 344 16.11 21.79 2.10
C LEU A 344 17.57 21.35 2.19
N THR A 345 17.85 20.26 2.92
CA THR A 345 19.21 19.73 3.08
C THR A 345 19.83 19.38 1.72
N GLN A 346 19.05 18.75 0.83
CA GLN A 346 19.49 18.45 -0.54
C GLN A 346 19.80 19.73 -1.34
N ALA A 347 18.96 20.76 -1.23
CA ALA A 347 19.18 22.06 -1.87
C ALA A 347 20.44 22.76 -1.34
N GLU A 348 20.70 22.67 -0.03
CA GLU A 348 21.90 23.22 0.59
C GLU A 348 23.17 22.49 0.14
N ASP A 349 23.12 21.15 0.04
CA ASP A 349 24.22 20.34 -0.51
C ASP A 349 24.53 20.69 -1.96
N ALA A 350 23.50 20.79 -2.81
CA ALA A 350 23.66 21.17 -4.20
C ALA A 350 24.25 22.57 -4.36
N ALA A 351 23.80 23.54 -3.54
CA ALA A 351 24.36 24.89 -3.51
C ALA A 351 25.85 24.88 -3.09
N ARG A 352 26.20 24.11 -2.05
CA ARG A 352 27.60 23.96 -1.60
C ARG A 352 28.49 23.36 -2.69
N GLN A 353 28.01 22.32 -3.37
CA GLN A 353 28.73 21.69 -4.47
C GLN A 353 28.92 22.64 -5.66
N ALA A 354 27.93 23.49 -5.93
CA ALA A 354 28.00 24.53 -6.95
C ALA A 354 28.87 25.75 -6.54
N GLY A 355 29.42 25.77 -5.32
CA GLY A 355 30.22 26.89 -4.81
C GLY A 355 29.39 28.15 -4.52
N ILE A 356 28.08 28.00 -4.32
CA ILE A 356 27.16 29.09 -3.99
C ILE A 356 27.23 29.35 -2.48
N ASP A 357 27.62 30.56 -2.09
CA ASP A 357 27.55 31.00 -0.70
C ASP A 357 26.10 31.33 -0.34
N LEU A 358 25.51 30.53 0.54
CA LEU A 358 24.12 30.67 0.96
C LEU A 358 23.91 31.76 2.02
N GLY A 359 24.99 32.37 2.53
CA GLY A 359 24.91 33.39 3.59
C GLY A 359 24.37 32.84 4.93
N THR A 360 24.79 33.44 6.03
CA THR A 360 24.18 33.20 7.35
C THR A 360 23.02 34.18 7.53
N GLU A 361 21.90 33.94 6.83
CA GLU A 361 20.65 34.61 7.19
C GLU A 361 20.04 33.84 8.37
N ALA A 362 20.38 34.32 9.56
CA ALA A 362 19.68 33.98 10.79
C ALA A 362 18.19 34.33 10.65
N ALA A 363 17.37 33.54 11.33
CA ALA A 363 15.94 33.76 11.46
C ALA A 363 15.62 35.20 11.89
N ASP A 364 15.23 36.04 10.94
CA ASP A 364 14.50 37.27 11.19
C ASP A 364 13.26 37.27 10.31
N GLY A 365 12.12 37.17 10.98
CA GLY A 365 10.82 37.33 10.36
C GLY A 365 10.68 38.73 9.78
N ASN A 366 10.07 38.77 8.59
CA ASN A 366 9.52 39.93 7.92
C ASN A 366 10.51 40.84 7.17
N SER A 367 10.53 40.69 5.84
CA SER A 367 10.69 41.84 4.94
C SER A 367 10.08 41.58 3.56
N ASN A 368 9.00 42.30 3.28
CA ASN A 368 8.57 42.67 1.93
C ASN A 368 9.74 43.22 1.12
N ALA A 369 10.01 42.65 -0.06
CA ALA A 369 10.71 43.34 -1.14
C ALA A 369 10.38 42.72 -2.50
N ASN A 370 9.72 43.53 -3.34
CA ASN A 370 9.66 43.38 -4.78
C ASN A 370 11.06 43.23 -5.35
N ASP A 371 11.26 42.27 -6.27
CA ASP A 371 12.32 42.41 -7.27
C ASP A 371 11.80 42.01 -8.65
N ALA A 372 11.73 43.04 -9.48
CA ALA A 372 11.41 42.98 -10.89
C ALA A 372 12.63 42.51 -11.70
N ASP A 373 12.33 41.81 -12.80
CA ASP A 373 13.06 41.71 -14.06
C ASP A 373 14.57 41.97 -14.05
N HIS A 374 15.37 40.96 -14.42
CA HIS A 374 16.53 41.15 -15.30
C HIS A 374 16.65 39.98 -16.28
N HIS A 375 16.13 40.20 -17.49
CA HIS A 375 16.45 39.41 -18.69
C HIS A 375 17.92 39.65 -19.10
N THR A 376 18.65 38.59 -19.42
CA THR A 376 19.85 38.68 -20.28
C THR A 376 20.01 37.36 -21.06
N PRO A 377 20.45 37.39 -22.34
CA PRO A 377 19.84 36.55 -23.37
C PRO A 377 20.64 35.30 -23.77
N ALA A 378 19.90 34.43 -24.45
CA ALA A 378 20.25 33.19 -25.12
C ALA A 378 21.64 33.15 -25.80
N SER A 379 22.35 32.04 -25.56
CA SER A 379 23.46 31.59 -26.41
C SER A 379 23.00 30.41 -27.27
N GLN A 380 23.34 30.51 -28.54
CA GLN A 380 22.90 29.68 -29.65
C GLN A 380 23.49 28.26 -29.57
N LEU A 381 22.64 27.24 -29.72
CA LEU A 381 23.07 25.89 -30.09
C LEU A 381 22.49 25.52 -31.46
N GLN A 382 23.40 25.27 -32.39
CA GLN A 382 23.13 24.75 -33.73
C GLN A 382 22.89 23.23 -33.69
N PRO A 383 22.21 22.66 -34.71
CA PRO A 383 21.68 21.31 -34.67
C PRO A 383 22.74 20.29 -35.09
N HIS A 384 22.87 19.20 -34.32
CA HIS A 384 23.64 18.03 -34.74
C HIS A 384 22.72 16.83 -35.00
N GLU A 385 22.95 16.26 -36.19
CA GLU A 385 22.24 15.19 -36.86
C GLU A 385 22.23 13.86 -36.08
N GLN A 386 21.11 13.14 -36.18
CA GLN A 386 20.97 11.75 -35.78
C GLN A 386 21.75 10.83 -36.73
N PRO A 387 22.48 9.83 -36.21
CA PRO A 387 22.79 8.63 -36.97
C PRO A 387 21.91 7.47 -36.52
N GLN A 388 21.16 6.92 -37.47
CA GLN A 388 20.54 5.60 -37.40
C GLN A 388 21.62 4.52 -37.25
N SER A 389 21.47 3.62 -36.27
CA SER A 389 22.15 2.32 -36.33
C SER A 389 21.29 1.23 -35.69
N SER A 390 21.19 0.13 -36.43
CA SER A 390 20.44 -1.10 -36.16
C SER A 390 21.06 -1.91 -35.02
N PRO A 391 20.30 -2.75 -34.30
CA PRO A 391 20.82 -3.47 -33.13
C PRO A 391 21.77 -4.61 -33.56
N GLN A 392 23.06 -4.48 -33.23
CA GLN A 392 24.01 -5.59 -33.23
C GLN A 392 24.09 -6.19 -31.83
N SER A 393 23.83 -7.48 -31.75
CA SER A 393 24.00 -8.33 -30.56
C SER A 393 25.45 -8.30 -30.08
N SER A 394 25.67 -7.84 -28.85
CA SER A 394 26.97 -7.98 -28.18
C SER A 394 27.13 -9.40 -27.62
N PRO A 395 28.32 -10.02 -27.73
CA PRO A 395 28.55 -11.38 -27.24
C PRO A 395 28.67 -11.41 -25.72
N ALA A 396 28.15 -12.49 -25.13
CA ALA A 396 28.18 -12.75 -23.69
C ALA A 396 29.61 -12.72 -23.11
N ALA A 397 29.78 -12.03 -21.99
CA ALA A 397 31.02 -11.97 -21.22
C ALA A 397 31.47 -13.39 -20.75
N PRO A 398 32.78 -13.65 -20.62
CA PRO A 398 33.29 -14.96 -20.24
C PRO A 398 32.91 -15.30 -18.80
N ARG A 399 32.37 -16.51 -18.60
CA ARG A 399 32.04 -17.07 -17.28
C ARG A 399 33.31 -17.23 -16.45
N SER A 400 33.35 -16.59 -15.28
CA SER A 400 34.44 -16.76 -14.33
C SER A 400 34.41 -18.16 -13.69
N ASP A 401 35.50 -18.91 -13.78
CA ASP A 401 35.77 -20.17 -13.06
C ASP A 401 35.98 -19.93 -11.55
N ARG A 402 35.06 -19.22 -10.89
CA ARG A 402 35.08 -19.04 -9.44
C ARG A 402 34.41 -20.24 -8.77
N PRO A 403 35.00 -20.84 -7.73
CA PRO A 403 34.34 -21.90 -6.97
C PRO A 403 33.03 -21.36 -6.38
N ARG A 404 31.90 -21.90 -6.86
CA ARG A 404 30.55 -21.50 -6.44
C ARG A 404 30.35 -21.80 -4.96
N MET A 405 30.32 -20.75 -4.15
CA MET A 405 30.01 -20.83 -2.73
C MET A 405 28.59 -20.30 -2.51
N SER A 406 27.77 -21.03 -1.77
CA SER A 406 26.44 -20.53 -1.40
C SER A 406 26.54 -19.39 -0.40
N GLY A 407 25.60 -18.44 -0.42
CA GLY A 407 25.63 -17.27 0.47
C GLY A 407 25.71 -17.62 1.95
N LEU A 408 25.01 -18.67 2.42
CA LEU A 408 25.14 -19.15 3.82
C LEU A 408 26.55 -19.64 4.19
N LYS A 409 27.26 -20.26 3.24
CA LYS A 409 28.64 -20.73 3.45
C LYS A 409 29.60 -19.54 3.45
N LEU A 410 29.39 -18.58 2.56
CA LEU A 410 30.15 -17.34 2.50
C LEU A 410 29.98 -16.54 3.80
N ALA A 411 28.74 -16.35 4.26
CA ALA A 411 28.39 -15.67 5.50
C ALA A 411 29.04 -16.32 6.73
N ARG A 412 28.97 -17.65 6.84
CA ARG A 412 29.63 -18.38 7.93
C ARG A 412 31.15 -18.21 7.91
N ALA A 413 31.78 -18.37 6.75
CA ALA A 413 33.22 -18.21 6.61
C ALA A 413 33.68 -16.77 6.93
N TYR A 414 32.89 -15.77 6.50
CA TYR A 414 33.15 -14.37 6.78
C TYR A 414 33.00 -14.03 8.28
N TRP A 415 31.95 -14.55 8.93
CA TRP A 415 31.78 -14.48 10.38
C TRP A 415 32.97 -15.10 11.13
N GLU A 416 33.39 -16.31 10.76
CA GLU A 416 34.49 -17.01 11.43
C GLU A 416 35.84 -16.28 11.26
N THR A 417 36.04 -15.63 10.10
CA THR A 417 37.29 -14.94 9.77
C THR A 417 37.38 -13.54 10.39
N TYR A 418 36.28 -12.77 10.39
CA TYR A 418 36.32 -11.35 10.78
C TYR A 418 35.39 -11.02 11.93
N GLY A 419 34.14 -11.47 11.90
CA GLY A 419 33.15 -11.11 12.92
C GLY A 419 33.51 -11.66 14.30
N LYS A 420 33.81 -12.96 14.39
CA LYS A 420 34.11 -13.63 15.66
C LYS A 420 35.37 -13.08 16.34
N PRO A 421 36.50 -12.85 15.64
CA PRO A 421 37.65 -12.16 16.23
C PRO A 421 37.34 -10.72 16.67
N MET A 422 36.59 -9.96 15.87
CA MET A 422 36.21 -8.57 16.20
C MET A 422 35.42 -8.49 17.51
N ILE A 423 34.46 -9.41 17.72
CA ILE A 423 33.71 -9.51 18.99
C ILE A 423 34.64 -9.87 20.16
N ALA A 424 35.54 -10.85 19.97
CA ALA A 424 36.43 -11.30 21.04
C ALA A 424 37.43 -10.22 21.49
N GLU A 425 37.91 -9.39 20.56
CA GLU A 425 38.87 -8.32 20.83
C GLU A 425 38.21 -7.09 21.45
N ARG A 426 37.09 -6.62 20.86
CA ARG A 426 36.47 -5.33 21.21
C ARG A 426 35.33 -5.44 22.22
N TYR A 427 34.66 -6.59 22.30
CA TYR A 427 33.48 -6.82 23.14
C TYR A 427 33.57 -8.12 23.96
N PRO A 428 34.68 -8.40 24.67
CA PRO A 428 34.89 -9.69 25.35
C PRO A 428 33.78 -10.03 26.36
N GLN A 429 33.22 -9.04 27.04
CA GLN A 429 32.11 -9.20 27.99
C GLN A 429 30.76 -9.55 27.33
N TYR A 430 30.59 -9.29 26.04
CA TYR A 430 29.36 -9.57 25.28
C TYR A 430 29.47 -10.81 24.39
N GLN A 431 30.64 -11.46 24.30
CA GLN A 431 30.84 -12.65 23.47
C GLN A 431 29.84 -13.79 23.78
N GLY A 432 29.46 -13.95 25.05
CA GLY A 432 28.45 -14.91 25.50
C GLY A 432 27.01 -14.40 25.44
N ARG A 433 26.76 -13.26 24.79
CA ARG A 433 25.45 -12.58 24.78
C ARG A 433 24.91 -12.28 23.37
N ILE A 434 25.77 -12.27 22.36
CA ILE A 434 25.41 -11.93 20.99
C ILE A 434 25.10 -13.21 20.20
N ALA A 435 23.91 -13.28 19.61
CA ALA A 435 23.58 -14.31 18.63
C ALA A 435 24.05 -13.86 17.24
N THR A 436 24.38 -14.81 16.37
CA THR A 436 24.87 -14.53 15.01
C THR A 436 24.41 -15.58 14.00
N GLY A 437 24.20 -15.17 12.76
CA GLY A 437 23.68 -16.03 11.70
C GLY A 437 23.38 -15.25 10.43
N LEU A 438 22.60 -15.86 9.55
CA LEU A 438 21.99 -15.18 8.41
C LEU A 438 20.56 -15.73 8.25
N VAL A 439 19.57 -14.84 8.36
CA VAL A 439 18.12 -15.10 8.33
C VAL A 439 17.46 -13.92 7.64
N GLY A 440 16.42 -14.15 6.82
CA GLY A 440 15.64 -13.07 6.20
C GLY A 440 15.20 -13.37 4.76
N HIS A 441 14.91 -12.34 3.99
CA HIS A 441 14.26 -12.44 2.67
C HIS A 441 15.17 -12.92 1.52
N GLY A 442 16.50 -12.97 1.72
CA GLY A 442 17.46 -13.28 0.66
C GLY A 442 17.36 -14.72 0.14
N SER A 443 17.59 -14.93 -1.17
CA SER A 443 17.58 -16.27 -1.78
C SER A 443 18.60 -17.20 -1.12
N GLU A 444 19.71 -16.66 -0.65
CA GLU A 444 20.73 -17.41 0.08
C GLU A 444 20.23 -17.93 1.42
N CYS A 445 19.31 -17.21 2.08
CA CYS A 445 18.74 -17.65 3.36
C CYS A 445 17.89 -18.91 3.18
N TYR A 446 17.25 -19.05 2.02
CA TYR A 446 16.54 -20.27 1.62
C TYR A 446 17.46 -21.35 1.03
N GLY A 447 18.67 -20.97 0.58
CA GLY A 447 19.57 -21.85 -0.18
C GLY A 447 19.11 -22.04 -1.63
N PHE A 448 18.42 -21.06 -2.19
CA PHE A 448 18.02 -20.98 -3.60
C PHE A 448 18.95 -20.07 -4.41
N ASP A 449 20.05 -19.61 -3.82
CA ASP A 449 21.00 -18.73 -4.48
C ASP A 449 21.73 -19.44 -5.63
N ASP A 450 21.63 -18.84 -6.81
CA ASP A 450 22.32 -19.23 -8.03
C ASP A 450 23.09 -18.06 -8.66
N ALA A 451 23.73 -18.30 -9.80
CA ALA A 451 24.55 -17.29 -10.47
C ALA A 451 23.76 -16.07 -10.98
N ILE A 452 22.43 -16.17 -11.10
CA ILE A 452 21.57 -15.04 -11.50
C ILE A 452 21.26 -14.24 -10.25
N SER A 453 20.75 -14.86 -9.19
CA SER A 453 20.37 -14.16 -7.94
C SER A 453 21.54 -13.52 -7.16
N GLN A 454 22.79 -13.76 -7.60
CA GLN A 454 24.00 -13.15 -7.05
C GLN A 454 24.32 -11.78 -7.66
N ASP A 455 23.51 -11.28 -8.58
CA ASP A 455 23.70 -10.00 -9.27
C ASP A 455 23.28 -8.77 -8.44
N HIS A 456 22.55 -8.97 -7.34
CA HIS A 456 22.05 -7.90 -6.47
C HIS A 456 22.04 -8.34 -4.99
N ASP A 457 22.49 -7.47 -4.06
CA ASP A 457 22.51 -7.70 -2.59
C ASP A 457 23.24 -8.97 -2.08
N PHE A 458 24.04 -9.64 -2.91
CA PHE A 458 24.85 -10.81 -2.52
C PHE A 458 26.29 -10.42 -2.16
N GLY A 459 26.85 -10.98 -1.09
CA GLY A 459 28.24 -10.74 -0.71
C GLY A 459 28.59 -11.22 0.71
N PRO A 460 29.79 -10.91 1.21
CA PRO A 460 30.22 -11.26 2.55
C PRO A 460 29.49 -10.41 3.62
N ARG A 461 28.56 -11.07 4.34
CA ARG A 461 27.71 -10.46 5.38
C ARG A 461 27.22 -11.47 6.42
N PHE A 462 26.76 -10.99 7.56
CA PHE A 462 26.07 -11.76 8.60
C PHE A 462 25.25 -10.82 9.50
N CYS A 463 24.36 -11.40 10.30
CA CYS A 463 23.61 -10.69 11.32
C CYS A 463 24.20 -10.94 12.72
N LEU A 464 24.07 -9.94 13.58
CA LEU A 464 24.34 -9.98 15.01
C LEU A 464 23.05 -9.55 15.72
N TRP A 465 22.48 -10.43 16.53
CA TRP A 465 21.23 -10.17 17.25
C TRP A 465 21.50 -10.07 18.75
N LEU A 466 20.99 -8.97 19.33
CA LEU A 466 21.20 -8.60 20.73
C LEU A 466 19.87 -8.49 21.45
N THR A 467 19.89 -8.70 22.76
CA THR A 467 18.75 -8.34 23.61
C THR A 467 18.53 -6.82 23.55
N ALA A 468 17.33 -6.34 23.86
CA ALA A 468 17.05 -4.89 23.86
C ALA A 468 18.02 -4.12 24.80
N GLU A 469 18.35 -4.71 25.96
CA GLU A 469 19.33 -4.18 26.91
C GLU A 469 20.74 -4.08 26.28
N ASP A 470 21.22 -5.18 25.69
CA ASP A 470 22.56 -5.19 25.09
C ASP A 470 22.65 -4.30 23.85
N TYR A 471 21.58 -4.25 23.04
CA TYR A 471 21.50 -3.38 21.87
C TYR A 471 21.54 -1.90 22.28
N ALA A 472 20.80 -1.52 23.33
CA ALA A 472 20.88 -0.16 23.87
C ALA A 472 22.28 0.19 24.39
N ALA A 473 23.00 -0.80 24.95
CA ALA A 473 24.33 -0.58 25.50
C ALA A 473 25.44 -0.46 24.45
N ILE A 474 25.42 -1.29 23.39
CA ILE A 474 26.53 -1.39 22.42
C ILE A 474 26.12 -1.40 20.96
N GLY A 475 24.83 -1.42 20.63
CA GLY A 475 24.33 -1.64 19.27
C GLY A 475 24.90 -0.68 18.22
N ALA A 476 24.89 0.63 18.51
CA ALA A 476 25.41 1.65 17.59
C ALA A 476 26.92 1.52 17.33
N GLN A 477 27.71 1.32 18.39
CA GLN A 477 29.17 1.17 18.26
C GLN A 477 29.54 -0.16 17.59
N LEU A 478 28.84 -1.24 17.92
CA LEU A 478 29.03 -2.55 17.28
C LEU A 478 28.66 -2.51 15.80
N GLN A 479 27.64 -1.73 15.42
CA GLN A 479 27.28 -1.54 14.02
C GLN A 479 28.40 -0.79 13.27
N ALA A 480 28.93 0.29 13.84
CA ALA A 480 30.05 1.01 13.23
C ALA A 480 31.29 0.10 13.03
N ASP A 481 31.55 -0.80 13.98
CA ASP A 481 32.62 -1.79 13.88
C ASP A 481 32.33 -2.87 12.82
N TYR A 482 31.07 -3.30 12.68
CA TYR A 482 30.62 -4.20 11.62
C TYR A 482 30.77 -3.57 10.22
N ASP A 483 30.42 -2.29 10.09
CA ASP A 483 30.51 -1.53 8.83
C ASP A 483 31.97 -1.29 8.41
N ALA A 484 32.90 -1.31 9.37
CA ALA A 484 34.34 -1.23 9.13
C ALA A 484 34.99 -2.55 8.68
N LEU A 485 34.25 -3.67 8.67
CA LEU A 485 34.79 -4.96 8.22
C LEU A 485 35.11 -4.96 6.71
N PRO A 486 36.04 -5.82 6.24
CA PRO A 486 36.44 -5.85 4.84
C PRO A 486 35.28 -6.08 3.88
N ARG A 487 35.10 -5.18 2.93
CA ARG A 487 33.99 -5.23 1.95
C ARG A 487 34.17 -6.34 0.90
N GLU A 488 35.37 -6.86 0.73
CA GLU A 488 35.68 -7.98 -0.14
C GLU A 488 36.19 -9.17 0.67
N PHE A 489 35.70 -10.37 0.34
CA PHE A 489 36.16 -11.62 0.93
C PHE A 489 35.99 -12.79 -0.05
N MET A 490 37.04 -13.59 -0.20
CA MET A 490 37.06 -14.75 -1.12
C MET A 490 36.67 -14.40 -2.58
N GLY A 491 36.95 -13.17 -3.01
CA GLY A 491 36.59 -12.66 -4.34
C GLY A 491 35.12 -12.27 -4.51
N TYR A 492 34.34 -12.26 -3.42
CA TYR A 492 32.99 -11.71 -3.36
C TYR A 492 33.02 -10.33 -2.72
N VAL A 493 32.27 -9.38 -3.28
CA VAL A 493 32.21 -7.98 -2.82
C VAL A 493 30.83 -7.73 -2.25
N ARG A 494 30.75 -7.01 -1.12
CA ARG A 494 29.48 -6.62 -0.51
C ARG A 494 28.75 -5.64 -1.43
N ALA A 495 27.44 -5.81 -1.59
CA ALA A 495 26.65 -5.10 -2.61
C ALA A 495 26.65 -3.57 -2.46
N ASP A 496 26.79 -3.05 -1.25
CA ASP A 496 26.99 -1.62 -0.94
C ASP A 496 28.28 -1.02 -1.53
N ALA A 497 29.23 -1.87 -1.92
CA ALA A 497 30.53 -1.48 -2.45
C ALA A 497 30.64 -1.61 -3.97
N ALA A 498 29.75 -2.36 -4.62
CA ALA A 498 29.92 -2.75 -6.02
C ALA A 498 29.48 -1.67 -7.03
N ASN A 499 28.57 -0.74 -6.69
CA ASN A 499 28.00 0.23 -7.64
C ASN A 499 27.85 1.69 -7.12
N GLY A 500 28.54 2.09 -6.05
CA GLY A 500 28.58 3.51 -5.60
C GLY A 500 27.26 4.09 -5.06
N SER A 501 26.17 3.33 -5.09
CA SER A 501 24.89 3.60 -4.45
C SER A 501 24.57 2.40 -3.57
N ALA A 502 24.70 2.54 -2.25
CA ALA A 502 24.23 1.50 -1.35
C ALA A 502 22.71 1.38 -1.50
N THR A 503 22.22 0.16 -1.72
CA THR A 503 20.78 -0.08 -1.82
C THR A 503 20.13 0.32 -0.47
N PRO A 504 18.87 0.79 -0.44
CA PRO A 504 18.15 1.04 0.81
C PRO A 504 18.13 -0.18 1.75
N ARG A 505 18.32 -1.38 1.18
CA ARG A 505 18.41 -2.68 1.88
C ARG A 505 19.77 -2.96 2.53
N ALA A 506 20.77 -2.14 2.26
CA ALA A 506 22.11 -2.23 2.82
C ALA A 506 22.39 -1.18 3.91
N GLN A 507 21.49 -0.22 4.14
CA GLN A 507 21.68 0.90 5.09
C GLN A 507 20.38 1.30 5.82
N GLY A 508 20.50 2.16 6.83
CA GLY A 508 19.33 2.77 7.49
C GLY A 508 18.42 1.75 8.20
N ALA A 509 17.11 2.05 8.23
CA ALA A 509 16.08 1.20 8.83
C ALA A 509 15.73 -0.04 7.98
N GLY A 510 16.02 0.01 6.67
CA GLY A 510 15.76 -1.10 5.72
C GLY A 510 16.86 -2.16 5.64
N ARG A 511 17.93 -2.04 6.47
CA ARG A 511 19.09 -2.94 6.41
C ARG A 511 18.70 -4.40 6.67
N ARG A 512 19.23 -5.32 5.87
CA ARG A 512 18.96 -6.77 5.99
C ARG A 512 20.06 -7.56 6.70
N ASP A 513 21.19 -6.94 6.98
CA ASP A 513 22.32 -7.52 7.72
C ASP A 513 22.99 -6.49 8.65
N GLY A 514 23.92 -6.93 9.48
CA GLY A 514 24.51 -6.12 10.54
C GLY A 514 23.91 -6.40 11.91
N VAL A 515 23.69 -5.35 12.70
CA VAL A 515 23.44 -5.44 14.15
C VAL A 515 22.00 -5.04 14.46
N PHE A 516 21.28 -5.92 15.14
CA PHE A 516 19.85 -5.76 15.43
C PHE A 516 19.51 -6.07 16.89
N ALA A 517 18.52 -5.36 17.43
CA ALA A 517 17.76 -5.89 18.56
C ALA A 517 16.87 -7.04 18.08
N ILE A 518 16.78 -8.13 18.84
CA ILE A 518 16.02 -9.33 18.45
C ILE A 518 14.57 -8.99 18.07
N GLY A 519 13.88 -8.20 18.91
CA GLY A 519 12.49 -7.82 18.65
C GLY A 519 12.32 -6.97 17.40
N ASP A 520 13.22 -6.02 17.16
CA ASP A 520 13.11 -5.12 16.00
C ASP A 520 13.41 -5.86 14.69
N PHE A 521 14.29 -6.86 14.73
CA PHE A 521 14.52 -7.76 13.59
C PHE A 521 13.25 -8.51 13.19
N PHE A 522 12.53 -9.12 14.14
CA PHE A 522 11.27 -9.81 13.84
C PHE A 522 10.17 -8.85 13.41
N ALA A 523 10.08 -7.66 14.03
CA ALA A 523 9.10 -6.65 13.64
C ALA A 523 9.33 -6.14 12.22
N SER A 524 10.59 -5.98 11.78
CA SER A 524 10.90 -5.59 10.41
C SER A 524 10.52 -6.61 9.34
N ILE A 525 10.28 -7.87 9.72
CA ILE A 525 9.92 -8.95 8.80
C ILE A 525 8.43 -9.26 8.89
N THR A 526 7.91 -9.37 10.11
CA THR A 526 6.56 -9.89 10.38
C THR A 526 5.57 -8.82 10.81
N GLY A 527 6.03 -7.61 11.12
CA GLY A 527 5.25 -6.58 11.83
C GLY A 527 5.19 -6.78 13.35
N TYR A 528 5.62 -7.93 13.88
CA TYR A 528 5.56 -8.25 15.31
C TYR A 528 6.94 -8.46 15.92
N ARG A 529 7.16 -7.90 17.11
CA ARG A 529 8.43 -8.07 17.85
C ARG A 529 8.60 -9.48 18.45
N GLU A 530 7.47 -10.12 18.75
CA GLU A 530 7.38 -11.47 19.31
C GLU A 530 6.22 -12.19 18.64
N ALA A 531 6.28 -13.52 18.55
CA ALA A 531 5.19 -14.30 17.97
C ALA A 531 3.90 -14.09 18.78
N PRO A 532 2.73 -13.96 18.15
CA PRO A 532 1.48 -13.83 18.88
C PRO A 532 1.24 -15.02 19.81
N GLY A 533 0.51 -14.78 20.91
CA GLY A 533 0.17 -15.83 21.87
C GLY A 533 -0.94 -16.74 21.33
N ASP A 534 -1.04 -17.95 21.91
CA ASP A 534 -2.11 -18.92 21.57
C ASP A 534 -3.52 -18.36 21.84
N ASP A 535 -3.63 -17.37 22.74
CA ASP A 535 -4.86 -16.66 23.08
C ASP A 535 -5.27 -15.59 22.07
N ARG A 536 -4.42 -15.30 21.08
CA ARG A 536 -4.63 -14.26 20.04
C ARG A 536 -4.55 -14.86 18.64
N PRO A 537 -5.44 -15.83 18.29
CA PRO A 537 -5.41 -16.49 16.98
C PRO A 537 -5.67 -15.54 15.80
N HIS A 538 -6.37 -14.42 16.03
CA HIS A 538 -6.61 -13.40 15.01
C HIS A 538 -5.31 -12.74 14.53
N GLU A 539 -4.35 -12.45 15.43
CA GLU A 539 -3.05 -11.90 15.05
C GLU A 539 -2.26 -12.90 14.19
N TRP A 540 -2.31 -14.19 14.52
CA TRP A 540 -1.69 -15.25 13.73
C TRP A 540 -2.29 -15.37 12.32
N LEU A 541 -3.60 -15.16 12.16
CA LEU A 541 -4.27 -15.19 10.86
C LEU A 541 -3.94 -13.98 9.97
N MET A 542 -3.42 -12.89 10.56
CA MET A 542 -2.95 -11.70 9.83
C MET A 542 -1.48 -11.82 9.39
N LEU A 543 -0.73 -12.81 9.89
CA LEU A 543 0.65 -13.05 9.49
C LEU A 543 0.70 -13.77 8.14
N ASP A 544 1.35 -13.14 7.16
CA ASP A 544 1.58 -13.75 5.86
C ASP A 544 2.61 -14.89 5.93
N GLU A 545 2.34 -16.00 5.23
CA GLU A 545 3.20 -17.19 5.24
C GLU A 545 4.60 -16.89 4.70
N SER A 546 4.75 -15.96 3.76
CA SER A 546 6.06 -15.62 3.19
C SER A 546 6.92 -14.79 4.16
N THR A 547 6.29 -13.95 4.99
CA THR A 547 6.98 -13.24 6.08
C THR A 547 7.41 -14.21 7.18
N LEU A 548 6.56 -15.16 7.55
CA LEU A 548 6.90 -16.24 8.47
C LEU A 548 8.04 -17.12 7.91
N ALA A 549 8.02 -17.42 6.61
CA ALA A 549 9.09 -18.14 5.93
C ALA A 549 10.40 -17.34 6.00
N ALA A 550 10.37 -16.02 5.80
CA ALA A 550 11.54 -15.15 5.88
C ALA A 550 12.11 -15.07 7.32
N ALA A 551 11.24 -14.97 8.33
CA ALA A 551 11.63 -14.89 9.73
C ALA A 551 12.22 -16.20 10.28
N THR A 552 11.82 -17.34 9.70
CA THR A 552 12.15 -18.68 10.22
C THR A 552 13.13 -19.47 9.35
N ASN A 553 13.58 -18.94 8.19
CA ASN A 553 14.58 -19.57 7.33
C ASN A 553 16.04 -19.31 7.76
N GLY A 554 17.01 -19.66 6.90
CA GLY A 554 18.41 -19.35 7.15
C GLY A 554 19.01 -20.14 8.30
N THR A 555 20.19 -19.74 8.75
CA THR A 555 20.94 -20.48 9.77
C THR A 555 21.50 -19.58 10.85
N VAL A 556 21.33 -20.01 12.10
CA VAL A 556 22.02 -19.45 13.26
C VAL A 556 23.40 -20.12 13.38
N PHE A 557 24.46 -19.33 13.45
CA PHE A 557 25.83 -19.81 13.60
C PHE A 557 26.20 -20.03 15.06
N ALA A 558 25.76 -19.13 15.94
CA ALA A 558 25.89 -19.22 17.39
C ALA A 558 24.78 -18.40 18.06
N ASP A 559 24.22 -18.89 19.17
CA ASP A 559 23.28 -18.15 20.01
C ASP A 559 23.49 -18.57 21.47
N PRO A 560 24.49 -17.99 22.16
CA PRO A 560 24.90 -18.45 23.49
C PRO A 560 23.81 -18.28 24.56
N LEU A 561 22.92 -17.29 24.41
CA LEU A 561 21.79 -17.08 25.33
C LEU A 561 20.54 -17.87 24.95
N GLY A 562 20.46 -18.35 23.71
CA GLY A 562 19.28 -19.02 23.17
C GLY A 562 18.09 -18.09 22.90
N LYS A 563 18.23 -16.77 23.11
CA LYS A 563 17.12 -15.82 23.03
C LYS A 563 16.64 -15.58 21.59
N PHE A 564 17.56 -15.46 20.64
CA PHE A 564 17.18 -15.30 19.24
C PHE A 564 16.52 -16.59 18.71
N SER A 565 17.11 -17.74 19.03
CA SER A 565 16.60 -19.05 18.65
C SER A 565 15.22 -19.30 19.25
N ALA A 566 14.99 -18.92 20.51
CA ALA A 566 13.68 -19.03 21.15
C ALA A 566 12.63 -18.15 20.47
N ALA A 567 12.95 -16.89 20.16
CA ALA A 567 12.04 -15.98 19.44
C ALA A 567 11.73 -16.51 18.02
N ARG A 568 12.75 -16.92 17.27
CA ARG A 568 12.59 -17.56 15.94
C ARG A 568 11.73 -18.81 16.02
N GLN A 569 11.96 -19.63 17.05
CA GLN A 569 11.22 -20.85 17.27
C GLN A 569 9.74 -20.52 17.54
N ALA A 570 9.43 -19.52 18.34
CA ALA A 570 8.04 -19.10 18.59
C ALA A 570 7.28 -18.79 17.28
N PHE A 571 7.89 -18.06 16.35
CA PHE A 571 7.30 -17.81 15.02
C PHE A 571 7.18 -19.05 14.13
N THR A 572 7.93 -20.11 14.43
CA THR A 572 7.83 -21.41 13.73
C THR A 572 6.65 -22.25 14.23
N PHE A 573 6.24 -22.05 15.48
CA PHE A 573 5.17 -22.80 16.14
C PHE A 573 3.81 -22.11 16.02
N MET A 574 3.31 -21.98 14.78
CA MET A 574 1.92 -21.59 14.55
C MET A 574 0.97 -22.55 15.30
N PRO A 575 -0.01 -22.03 16.06
CA PRO A 575 -1.00 -22.85 16.75
C PRO A 575 -1.76 -23.76 15.79
N ASP A 576 -2.03 -25.00 16.22
CA ASP A 576 -2.67 -26.00 15.36
C ASP A 576 -4.08 -25.58 14.92
N ASP A 577 -4.84 -24.89 15.77
CA ASP A 577 -6.16 -24.37 15.43
C ASP A 577 -6.09 -23.31 14.31
N VAL A 578 -5.08 -22.44 14.34
CA VAL A 578 -4.82 -21.47 13.26
C VAL A 578 -4.46 -22.21 11.98
N ARG A 579 -3.57 -23.21 12.06
CA ARG A 579 -3.18 -24.03 10.90
C ARG A 579 -4.38 -24.75 10.28
N LEU A 580 -5.27 -25.32 11.09
CA LEU A 580 -6.50 -25.97 10.62
C LEU A 580 -7.48 -24.97 10.00
N SER A 581 -7.60 -23.77 10.58
CA SER A 581 -8.39 -22.68 10.01
C SER A 581 -7.86 -22.27 8.63
N LEU A 582 -6.55 -22.10 8.48
CA LEU A 582 -5.90 -21.83 7.19
C LEU A 582 -6.11 -22.97 6.19
N ILE A 583 -6.00 -24.23 6.62
CA ILE A 583 -6.32 -25.39 5.77
C ILE A 583 -7.76 -25.29 5.26
N SER A 584 -8.75 -25.06 6.15
CA SER A 584 -10.16 -24.86 5.74
C SER A 584 -10.31 -23.74 4.72
N ARG A 585 -9.66 -22.59 4.95
CA ARG A 585 -9.69 -21.46 4.01
C ARG A 585 -9.11 -21.82 2.65
N ARG A 586 -7.96 -22.52 2.58
CA ARG A 586 -7.37 -22.96 1.30
C ARG A 586 -8.26 -23.95 0.56
N LEU A 587 -8.95 -24.85 1.27
CA LEU A 587 -9.91 -25.76 0.66
C LEU A 587 -11.07 -25.00 -0.01
N GLY A 588 -11.62 -23.97 0.64
CA GLY A 588 -12.65 -23.12 0.05
C GLY A 588 -12.16 -22.32 -1.15
N MET A 589 -10.98 -21.71 -1.05
CA MET A 589 -10.34 -20.99 -2.17
C MET A 589 -10.13 -21.92 -3.38
N MET A 590 -9.61 -23.12 -3.16
CA MET A 590 -9.41 -24.11 -4.23
C MET A 590 -10.73 -24.59 -4.85
N ALA A 591 -11.78 -24.78 -4.03
CA ALA A 591 -13.10 -25.17 -4.51
C ALA A 591 -13.72 -24.07 -5.39
N GLN A 592 -13.72 -22.83 -4.91
CA GLN A 592 -14.32 -21.70 -5.61
C GLN A 592 -13.53 -21.33 -6.87
N ALA A 593 -12.22 -21.10 -6.75
CA ALA A 593 -11.38 -20.69 -7.88
C ALA A 593 -11.18 -21.83 -8.88
N GLY A 594 -10.83 -23.03 -8.41
CA GLY A 594 -10.52 -24.17 -9.29
C GLY A 594 -11.77 -24.91 -9.77
N GLN A 595 -12.46 -25.59 -8.85
CA GLN A 595 -13.52 -26.53 -9.20
C GLN A 595 -14.80 -25.84 -9.73
N TYR A 596 -15.09 -24.63 -9.24
CA TYR A 596 -16.30 -23.89 -9.62
C TYR A 596 -16.05 -22.87 -10.75
N ASN A 597 -15.11 -21.94 -10.58
CA ASN A 597 -14.96 -20.79 -11.48
C ASN A 597 -14.27 -21.12 -12.81
N VAL A 598 -13.13 -21.82 -12.79
CA VAL A 598 -12.34 -22.08 -14.03
C VAL A 598 -13.16 -22.72 -15.15
N PRO A 599 -13.92 -23.82 -14.93
CA PRO A 599 -14.71 -24.42 -16.01
C PRO A 599 -15.75 -23.47 -16.60
N ARG A 600 -16.41 -22.66 -15.76
CA ARG A 600 -17.45 -21.70 -16.17
C ARG A 600 -16.88 -20.53 -16.96
N MET A 601 -15.73 -20.00 -16.55
CA MET A 601 -15.06 -18.90 -17.25
C MET A 601 -14.56 -19.36 -18.63
N LEU A 602 -13.98 -20.56 -18.69
CA LEU A 602 -13.54 -21.16 -19.96
C LEU A 602 -14.72 -21.44 -20.91
N GLU A 603 -15.85 -21.95 -20.41
CA GLU A 603 -17.06 -22.17 -21.21
C GLU A 603 -17.64 -20.86 -21.77
N ARG A 604 -17.55 -19.76 -21.01
CA ARG A 604 -17.97 -18.42 -21.43
C ARG A 604 -17.00 -17.75 -22.41
N GLY A 605 -15.79 -18.31 -22.58
CA GLY A 605 -14.74 -17.71 -23.39
C GLY A 605 -14.00 -16.55 -22.71
N ASP A 606 -14.13 -16.41 -21.39
CA ASP A 606 -13.41 -15.39 -20.61
C ASP A 606 -12.05 -15.94 -20.14
N GLY A 607 -11.07 -15.88 -21.05
CA GLY A 607 -9.72 -16.35 -20.79
C GLY A 607 -8.97 -15.57 -19.71
N ALA A 608 -9.23 -14.26 -19.58
CA ALA A 608 -8.57 -13.42 -18.60
C ALA A 608 -9.00 -13.79 -17.17
N ALA A 609 -10.32 -13.91 -16.94
CA ALA A 609 -10.84 -14.35 -15.65
C ALA A 609 -10.41 -15.78 -15.33
N ALA A 610 -10.43 -16.70 -16.31
CA ALA A 610 -9.96 -18.07 -16.11
C ALA A 610 -8.48 -18.13 -15.71
N TRP A 611 -7.63 -17.31 -16.34
CA TRP A 611 -6.20 -17.25 -16.02
C TRP A 611 -5.95 -16.78 -14.57
N LEU A 612 -6.67 -15.73 -14.16
CA LEU A 612 -6.62 -15.21 -12.79
C LEU A 612 -7.09 -16.26 -11.77
N SER A 613 -8.21 -16.94 -12.04
CA SER A 613 -8.76 -18.00 -11.18
C SER A 613 -7.84 -19.22 -11.08
N ILE A 614 -7.09 -19.52 -12.14
CA ILE A 614 -6.04 -20.53 -12.13
C ILE A 614 -4.89 -20.14 -11.18
N GLY A 615 -4.44 -18.87 -11.24
CA GLY A 615 -3.40 -18.36 -10.35
C GLY A 615 -3.79 -18.51 -8.87
N GLU A 616 -5.02 -18.11 -8.55
CA GLU A 616 -5.59 -18.24 -7.20
C GLU A 616 -5.62 -19.70 -6.71
N PHE A 617 -6.05 -20.63 -7.58
CA PHE A 617 -6.04 -22.06 -7.27
C PHE A 617 -4.62 -22.58 -7.00
N VAL A 618 -3.64 -22.18 -7.82
CA VAL A 618 -2.23 -22.58 -7.66
C VAL A 618 -1.66 -22.09 -6.33
N ASP A 619 -1.98 -20.85 -5.95
CA ASP A 619 -1.49 -20.24 -4.72
C ASP A 619 -2.09 -20.91 -3.48
N ALA A 620 -3.40 -21.14 -3.49
CA ALA A 620 -4.07 -21.86 -2.41
C ALA A 620 -3.59 -23.31 -2.28
N ALA A 621 -3.40 -24.02 -3.40
CA ALA A 621 -2.89 -25.39 -3.41
C ALA A 621 -1.45 -25.48 -2.89
N ALA A 622 -0.58 -24.55 -3.30
CA ALA A 622 0.80 -24.50 -2.83
C ALA A 622 0.87 -24.26 -1.32
N SER A 623 0.09 -23.32 -0.79
CA SER A 623 -0.03 -23.08 0.66
C SER A 623 -0.55 -24.33 1.39
N LEU A 624 -1.60 -24.96 0.88
CA LEU A 624 -2.18 -26.17 1.48
C LEU A 624 -1.15 -27.30 1.62
N VAL A 625 -0.28 -27.52 0.63
CA VAL A 625 0.79 -28.52 0.69
C VAL A 625 1.72 -28.26 1.89
N PHE A 626 2.10 -27.01 2.15
CA PHE A 626 2.96 -26.66 3.29
C PHE A 626 2.23 -26.81 4.63
N LEU A 627 0.97 -26.38 4.72
CA LEU A 627 0.16 -26.50 5.93
C LEU A 627 -0.10 -27.96 6.33
N LEU A 628 -0.34 -28.85 5.35
CA LEU A 628 -0.53 -30.29 5.59
C LEU A 628 0.78 -31.00 5.96
N ASN A 629 1.92 -30.57 5.41
CA ASN A 629 3.22 -31.08 5.82
C ASN A 629 3.72 -30.50 7.16
N GLY A 630 3.01 -29.50 7.70
CA GLY A 630 3.26 -28.90 9.01
C GLY A 630 4.41 -27.88 8.96
N PRO A 631 4.13 -26.57 9.12
CA PRO A 631 5.16 -25.54 9.00
C PRO A 631 6.35 -25.71 9.95
N VAL A 632 6.13 -26.27 11.14
CA VAL A 632 7.19 -26.60 12.10
C VAL A 632 8.26 -27.53 11.49
N THR A 633 7.87 -28.43 10.59
CA THR A 633 8.76 -29.44 9.99
C THR A 633 9.34 -28.98 8.66
N VAL A 634 8.54 -28.31 7.84
CA VAL A 634 8.92 -28.00 6.45
C VAL A 634 9.21 -26.52 6.19
N GLY A 635 8.89 -25.65 7.15
CA GLY A 635 8.86 -24.20 6.99
C GLY A 635 7.50 -23.71 6.45
N TYR A 636 7.33 -22.41 6.34
CA TYR A 636 6.18 -21.79 5.69
C TYR A 636 6.42 -21.63 4.18
N LEU A 637 5.34 -21.38 3.44
CA LEU A 637 5.41 -21.12 2.00
C LEU A 637 6.19 -19.83 1.72
N PRO A 638 7.30 -19.86 0.97
CA PRO A 638 8.04 -18.64 0.64
C PRO A 638 7.31 -17.76 -0.38
N TYR A 639 7.82 -16.53 -0.54
CA TYR A 639 7.36 -15.53 -1.51
C TYR A 639 7.24 -16.11 -2.94
N TYR A 640 6.30 -15.60 -3.74
CA TYR A 640 5.83 -16.26 -4.97
C TYR A 640 6.97 -16.68 -5.92
N LYS A 641 8.03 -15.86 -6.05
CA LYS A 641 9.18 -16.15 -6.92
C LYS A 641 9.97 -17.40 -6.52
N TRP A 642 9.92 -17.81 -5.25
CA TRP A 642 10.60 -19.01 -4.72
C TRP A 642 9.67 -20.20 -4.48
N ARG A 643 8.36 -20.02 -4.66
CA ARG A 643 7.32 -21.00 -4.35
C ARG A 643 7.57 -22.36 -4.99
N PHE A 644 7.81 -22.40 -6.29
CA PHE A 644 8.07 -23.65 -7.01
C PHE A 644 9.44 -24.26 -6.71
N ALA A 645 10.46 -23.45 -6.38
CA ALA A 645 11.72 -23.97 -5.87
C ALA A 645 11.53 -24.68 -4.52
N ALA A 646 10.69 -24.11 -3.65
CA ALA A 646 10.34 -24.68 -2.37
C ALA A 646 9.50 -25.96 -2.50
N LEU A 647 8.49 -25.97 -3.39
CA LEU A 647 7.68 -27.15 -3.69
C LEU A 647 8.53 -28.32 -4.20
N ARG A 648 9.42 -28.08 -5.17
CA ARG A 648 10.36 -29.11 -5.67
C ARG A 648 11.30 -29.64 -4.59
N ARG A 649 11.80 -28.74 -3.72
CA ARG A 649 12.66 -29.15 -2.61
C ARG A 649 11.89 -29.98 -1.58
N LEU A 650 10.61 -29.67 -1.37
CA LEU A 650 9.73 -30.41 -0.47
C LEU A 650 9.36 -31.78 -1.06
N SER A 651 8.99 -31.86 -2.34
CA SER A 651 8.65 -33.13 -3.01
C SER A 651 9.80 -34.13 -3.03
N ALA A 652 11.05 -33.65 -3.04
CA ALA A 652 12.24 -34.49 -2.93
C ALA A 652 12.48 -35.09 -1.54
N ARG A 653 11.76 -34.67 -0.49
CA ARG A 653 11.89 -35.24 0.86
C ARG A 653 11.10 -36.55 0.97
N VAL A 654 11.61 -37.47 1.79
CA VAL A 654 10.92 -38.74 2.08
C VAL A 654 9.65 -38.45 2.89
N ALA A 655 8.56 -39.14 2.53
CA ALA A 655 7.26 -39.06 3.19
C ALA A 655 6.57 -37.68 3.13
N THR A 656 6.92 -36.85 2.14
CA THR A 656 6.16 -35.64 1.82
C THR A 656 4.74 -35.98 1.43
N ARG A 657 3.78 -35.27 2.02
CA ARG A 657 2.36 -35.33 1.65
C ARG A 657 2.14 -34.52 0.38
N LEU A 658 1.30 -35.02 -0.53
CA LEU A 658 0.98 -34.36 -1.80
C LEU A 658 2.23 -34.04 -2.64
N ALA A 659 3.19 -34.96 -2.68
CA ALA A 659 4.50 -34.75 -3.31
C ALA A 659 4.41 -34.40 -4.82
N ASP A 660 3.40 -34.93 -5.52
CA ASP A 660 3.23 -34.75 -6.97
C ASP A 660 2.47 -33.46 -7.33
N VAL A 661 1.79 -32.82 -6.37
CA VAL A 661 0.96 -31.63 -6.62
C VAL A 661 1.80 -30.49 -7.21
N GLY A 662 3.05 -30.31 -6.78
CA GLY A 662 3.92 -29.28 -7.34
C GLY A 662 4.11 -29.38 -8.86
N ASP A 663 4.36 -30.59 -9.38
CA ASP A 663 4.54 -30.84 -10.82
C ASP A 663 3.22 -30.70 -11.59
N GLN A 664 2.10 -31.05 -10.95
CA GLN A 664 0.76 -30.86 -11.50
C GLN A 664 0.39 -29.37 -11.62
N LEU A 665 0.74 -28.55 -10.62
CA LEU A 665 0.57 -27.09 -10.66
C LEU A 665 1.41 -26.46 -11.78
N GLU A 666 2.66 -26.88 -11.97
CA GLU A 666 3.48 -26.41 -13.10
C GLU A 666 2.89 -26.80 -14.45
N THR A 667 2.30 -28.00 -14.54
CA THR A 667 1.60 -28.47 -15.73
C THR A 667 0.37 -27.61 -16.03
N LEU A 668 -0.41 -27.30 -14.99
CA LEU A 668 -1.60 -26.45 -15.08
C LEU A 668 -1.23 -25.04 -15.59
N LEU A 669 -0.21 -24.40 -15.00
CA LEU A 669 0.30 -23.10 -15.45
C LEU A 669 0.77 -23.13 -16.91
N ARG A 670 1.48 -24.18 -17.33
CA ARG A 670 1.95 -24.33 -18.72
C ARG A 670 0.80 -24.41 -19.72
N LEU A 671 -0.30 -25.07 -19.35
CA LEU A 671 -1.47 -25.23 -20.21
C LEU A 671 -2.38 -24.01 -20.22
N SER A 672 -2.26 -23.15 -19.21
CA SER A 672 -3.16 -22.01 -18.99
C SER A 672 -3.26 -21.10 -20.21
N SER A 673 -2.16 -20.90 -20.95
CA SER A 673 -2.17 -20.01 -22.14
C SER A 673 -2.96 -20.58 -23.29
N ALA A 674 -2.77 -21.87 -23.54
CA ALA A 674 -3.54 -22.56 -24.56
C ALA A 674 -5.02 -22.66 -24.17
N ALA A 675 -5.34 -22.90 -22.90
CA ALA A 675 -6.72 -23.02 -22.44
C ALA A 675 -7.46 -21.69 -22.43
N CYS A 676 -6.82 -20.63 -21.94
CA CYS A 676 -7.43 -19.30 -21.80
C CYS A 676 -7.45 -18.53 -23.12
N TYR A 677 -6.43 -18.69 -23.97
CA TYR A 677 -6.22 -17.83 -25.14
C TYR A 677 -5.95 -18.59 -26.47
N GLY A 678 -5.89 -19.92 -26.47
CA GLY A 678 -5.45 -20.71 -27.63
C GLY A 678 -6.49 -20.88 -28.75
N GLY A 679 -6.47 -19.99 -29.75
CA GLY A 679 -7.27 -20.06 -31.00
C GLY A 679 -6.44 -19.79 -32.26
N ALA A 680 -7.03 -19.95 -33.46
CA ALA A 680 -6.34 -19.68 -34.71
C ALA A 680 -6.29 -18.16 -34.97
N GLY A 681 -5.15 -17.55 -34.61
CA GLY A 681 -4.98 -16.10 -34.62
C GLY A 681 -5.33 -15.53 -33.25
N PHE A 682 -4.51 -14.63 -32.74
CA PHE A 682 -4.83 -13.83 -31.56
C PHE A 682 -6.24 -13.22 -31.73
N GLY A 683 -7.17 -13.56 -30.83
CA GLY A 683 -8.54 -13.07 -30.84
C GLY A 683 -9.52 -13.97 -31.60
N GLU A 684 -10.51 -14.47 -30.87
CA GLU A 684 -11.63 -15.33 -31.28
C GLU A 684 -11.35 -16.84 -31.42
N GLY A 685 -12.08 -17.61 -30.61
CA GLY A 685 -11.90 -19.03 -30.34
C GLY A 685 -11.82 -19.91 -31.58
N GLY A 686 -10.68 -20.56 -31.75
CA GLY A 686 -10.50 -21.71 -32.63
C GLY A 686 -10.31 -23.01 -31.83
N ARG A 687 -10.50 -24.17 -32.47
CA ARG A 687 -10.54 -25.53 -31.90
C ARG A 687 -9.29 -26.01 -31.12
N GLY A 688 -8.29 -25.15 -30.89
CA GLY A 688 -7.05 -25.46 -30.16
C GLY A 688 -7.15 -25.34 -28.62
N ALA A 689 -8.10 -24.56 -28.09
CA ALA A 689 -8.26 -24.34 -26.65
C ALA A 689 -8.98 -25.48 -25.92
N ALA A 690 -9.91 -26.18 -26.58
CA ALA A 690 -10.78 -27.15 -25.92
C ALA A 690 -10.03 -28.34 -25.27
N PRO A 691 -9.00 -28.95 -25.91
CA PRO A 691 -8.22 -30.00 -25.26
C PRO A 691 -7.44 -29.49 -24.03
N ALA A 692 -6.89 -28.28 -24.10
CA ALA A 692 -6.16 -27.68 -22.99
C ALA A 692 -7.10 -27.31 -21.82
N ALA A 693 -8.28 -26.74 -22.11
CA ALA A 693 -9.31 -26.44 -21.12
C ALA A 693 -9.81 -27.71 -20.38
N ALA A 694 -10.04 -28.79 -21.14
CA ALA A 694 -10.40 -30.09 -20.55
C ALA A 694 -9.28 -30.65 -19.67
N GLN A 695 -8.03 -30.54 -20.10
CA GLN A 695 -6.88 -31.01 -19.32
C GLN A 695 -6.65 -30.19 -18.04
N ILE A 696 -6.87 -28.86 -18.07
CA ILE A 696 -6.83 -28.04 -16.85
C ILE A 696 -7.89 -28.48 -15.86
N THR A 697 -9.14 -28.62 -16.31
CA THR A 697 -10.26 -29.06 -15.45
C THR A 697 -9.95 -30.43 -14.84
N GLN A 698 -9.48 -31.38 -15.64
CA GLN A 698 -9.09 -32.71 -15.17
C GLN A 698 -7.93 -32.66 -14.15
N THR A 699 -6.95 -31.78 -14.36
CA THR A 699 -5.81 -31.63 -13.43
C THR A 699 -6.27 -31.03 -12.10
N ILE A 700 -7.15 -30.02 -12.13
CA ILE A 700 -7.77 -29.45 -10.92
C ILE A 700 -8.51 -30.52 -10.14
N ASP A 701 -9.37 -31.30 -10.80
CA ASP A 701 -10.14 -32.38 -10.16
C ASP A 701 -9.23 -33.45 -9.56
N HIS A 702 -8.13 -33.77 -10.25
CA HIS A 702 -7.15 -34.73 -9.75
C HIS A 702 -6.47 -34.24 -8.47
N ILE A 703 -5.96 -33.00 -8.47
CA ILE A 703 -5.35 -32.37 -7.28
C ILE A 703 -6.34 -32.38 -6.12
N CYS A 704 -7.61 -32.00 -6.36
CA CYS A 704 -8.63 -31.97 -5.32
C CYS A 704 -8.90 -33.38 -4.75
N ALA A 705 -8.94 -34.41 -5.59
CA ALA A 705 -9.11 -35.80 -5.13
C ALA A 705 -7.92 -36.31 -4.30
N GLU A 706 -6.69 -35.92 -4.67
CA GLU A 706 -5.49 -36.23 -3.87
C GLU A 706 -5.52 -35.52 -2.51
N VAL A 707 -5.94 -34.26 -2.48
CA VAL A 707 -6.15 -33.50 -1.23
C VAL A 707 -7.15 -34.23 -0.33
N VAL A 708 -8.32 -34.64 -0.83
CA VAL A 708 -9.30 -35.39 -0.03
C VAL A 708 -8.73 -36.72 0.47
N THR A 709 -7.97 -37.43 -0.37
CA THR A 709 -7.31 -38.68 0.02
C THR A 709 -6.34 -38.46 1.18
N GLU A 710 -5.54 -37.39 1.14
CA GLU A 710 -4.62 -37.05 2.21
C GLU A 710 -5.35 -36.56 3.48
N LEU A 711 -6.39 -35.73 3.35
CA LEU A 711 -7.22 -35.32 4.49
C LEU A 711 -7.83 -36.53 5.21
N ARG A 712 -8.29 -37.54 4.47
CA ARG A 712 -8.80 -38.80 5.05
C ARG A 712 -7.70 -39.58 5.76
N ARG A 713 -6.50 -39.63 5.17
CA ARG A 713 -5.34 -40.31 5.76
C ARG A 713 -4.93 -39.67 7.08
N GLU A 714 -5.00 -38.35 7.17
CA GLU A 714 -4.71 -37.56 8.38
C GLU A 714 -5.90 -37.53 9.36
N GLY A 715 -7.05 -38.12 8.99
CA GLY A 715 -8.25 -38.15 9.82
C GLY A 715 -9.01 -36.82 9.89
N LEU A 716 -8.68 -35.85 9.05
CA LEU A 716 -9.29 -34.52 9.01
C LEU A 716 -10.64 -34.49 8.30
N THR A 717 -10.98 -35.52 7.53
CA THR A 717 -12.31 -35.68 6.93
C THR A 717 -12.80 -37.12 6.96
N ARG A 718 -14.12 -37.27 7.03
CA ARG A 718 -14.85 -38.55 6.91
C ARG A 718 -15.51 -38.74 5.54
N SER A 719 -15.58 -37.69 4.74
CA SER A 719 -16.19 -37.68 3.40
C SER A 719 -15.22 -38.22 2.34
N ASP A 720 -15.75 -38.82 1.28
CA ASP A 720 -15.04 -39.20 0.05
C ASP A 720 -15.36 -38.29 -1.15
N GLU A 721 -16.34 -37.39 -1.00
CA GLU A 721 -16.63 -36.33 -1.97
C GLU A 721 -15.40 -35.47 -2.27
N THR A 722 -15.11 -35.26 -3.56
CA THR A 722 -13.90 -34.55 -4.01
C THR A 722 -14.08 -33.04 -4.13
N PHE A 723 -15.30 -32.53 -3.93
CA PHE A 723 -15.55 -31.09 -3.86
C PHE A 723 -15.05 -30.53 -2.52
N LEU A 724 -14.03 -29.67 -2.56
CA LEU A 724 -13.24 -29.29 -1.39
C LEU A 724 -14.02 -28.42 -0.39
N GLU A 725 -15.02 -27.65 -0.86
CA GLU A 725 -15.89 -26.85 -0.01
C GLU A 725 -16.60 -27.72 1.04
N TRP A 726 -17.02 -28.92 0.65
CA TRP A 726 -17.71 -29.86 1.56
C TRP A 726 -16.78 -30.51 2.59
N GLN A 727 -15.47 -30.33 2.46
CA GLN A 727 -14.49 -30.84 3.42
C GLN A 727 -14.26 -29.87 4.59
N ARG A 728 -14.53 -28.58 4.39
CA ARG A 728 -14.25 -27.51 5.35
C ARG A 728 -14.88 -27.76 6.72
N PRO A 729 -16.18 -28.13 6.84
CA PRO A 729 -16.78 -28.38 8.15
C PRO A 729 -16.10 -29.52 8.90
N TYR A 730 -15.65 -30.58 8.22
CA TYR A 730 -14.94 -31.69 8.85
C TYR A 730 -13.55 -31.28 9.37
N VAL A 731 -12.82 -30.45 8.63
CA VAL A 731 -11.55 -29.90 9.12
C VAL A 731 -11.78 -29.01 10.34
N GLU A 732 -12.81 -28.17 10.29
CA GLU A 732 -13.15 -27.24 11.38
C GLU A 732 -13.66 -27.93 12.65
N GLU A 733 -14.22 -29.15 12.57
CA GLU A 733 -14.54 -30.00 13.73
C GLU A 733 -13.30 -30.28 14.61
N HIS A 734 -12.09 -30.18 14.06
CA HIS A 734 -10.84 -30.41 14.78
C HIS A 734 -10.32 -29.16 15.51
N ILE A 735 -10.90 -27.97 15.23
CA ILE A 735 -10.52 -26.71 15.85
C ILE A 735 -11.11 -26.66 17.26
N ARG A 736 -10.23 -26.57 18.27
CA ARG A 736 -10.63 -26.60 19.69
C ARG A 736 -11.00 -25.22 20.23
N GLY A 737 -10.36 -24.16 19.75
CA GLY A 737 -10.59 -22.79 20.18
C GLY A 737 -11.98 -22.29 19.80
N ASP A 738 -12.59 -21.51 20.68
CA ASP A 738 -13.94 -20.96 20.47
C ASP A 738 -13.93 -19.61 19.73
N ALA A 739 -12.75 -19.08 19.38
CA ALA A 739 -12.63 -17.81 18.68
C ALA A 739 -13.33 -17.86 17.31
N ALA A 740 -14.24 -16.91 17.06
CA ALA A 740 -15.04 -16.88 15.84
C ALA A 740 -14.17 -16.78 14.57
N CYS A 741 -13.04 -16.07 14.63
CA CYS A 741 -12.12 -15.92 13.49
C CYS A 741 -11.48 -17.23 13.00
N LEU A 742 -11.51 -18.31 13.80
CA LEU A 742 -10.93 -19.59 13.43
C LEU A 742 -11.84 -20.44 12.55
N ARG A 743 -13.14 -20.14 12.50
CA ARG A 743 -14.13 -20.91 11.73
C ARG A 743 -14.65 -20.09 10.58
N SER A 744 -15.05 -20.76 9.51
CA SER A 744 -15.76 -20.07 8.43
C SER A 744 -17.18 -19.73 8.86
N LEU A 745 -17.66 -18.56 8.42
CA LEU A 745 -19.03 -18.09 8.65
C LEU A 745 -20.04 -18.92 7.87
#